data_AF-A0A399CYF9-F1
#
_entry.id   AF-A0A399CYF9-F1
#
_cell.length_a   1.000
_cell.length_b   1.000
_cell.length_c   1.000
_cell.angle_alpha   90.00
_cell.angle_beta   90.00
_cell.angle_gamma   90.00
#
_symmetry.space_group_name_H-M   'P 1'
#
loop_
_entity.id
_entity.type
_entity.pdbx_description
1 polymer ?
#
loop_
_entity_poly.entity_id
_entity_poly.type
_entity_poly.pdbx_seq_one_letter_code
_entity_poly.pdbx_strand_id
1 'polypeptide(L)'
;MLKRFTIFVLTCFCVFQINAQDIVRSVGNAGKIAPAKKNIVLSGSSITWAAGSIMDGFSGHVVDYIQNELATTVLCSEMKYRADAKDFHNPFQYKGIGKRISGIGSSVEFDLFGDEIAICQTKLRTSDYAMVQVKADGEIIGQFSNYNESAGQKEQYFTGDGNSVKFQLNHPATYAHEVIIDNVLQQGKIYTGGWTRETPDNPGYLVIRKLDENQQPVHFIWFRVPPEKGAEISVKYKYGRMVTFEYSTVGQMSTDEKNESPYGEGEIFFDPASPAKLSSGLEFRNIDKNAFWVHKFTERKKRHFELEIIDGHNPYFIMNFAANRYHNFMNAGIGGWSLANLLNADGINDYNGFFRAFIPDIIVNESATNDDWAFGERKLSRTLTGLSEKEVKELWALELNNVTYQESTKDYTARVNTGLISDVDEFSLTCSEVIRSDVAHGDIIRIGTYHGDNRQVVCREIDSVNLATGEVTWLTPLNPELILNVQTLSDLVGAECSVRDLSRYQLEYEELIKKLQKVSPHTVLLITQPGLSNYRMRQLWGYDIVHRKLAAKYNNVSTIEVTDWLYNFQKGNISGKEFTELEANGNSEFELPWKGHWQGFEVWVDNKNVYGTDCYIDCGLGYSVSQEAVGEGLNIKNVYDKRHRMNRNMRLVFTQNIPHKGRIKVVKADSVWSGDYCHTNSTGACVYGQIYISRLKDYIDSN
;
A
#
# COMPACT_ATOMS: atom_id res chain seq x y z
N MET A 1 -33.18 -16.15 46.80
CA MET A 1 -31.74 -16.34 46.50
C MET A 1 -31.53 -16.13 45.02
N LEU A 2 -30.60 -15.22 44.69
CA LEU A 2 -30.12 -14.79 43.36
C LEU A 2 -31.16 -14.46 42.27
N LYS A 3 -31.47 -13.16 42.14
CA LYS A 3 -31.99 -12.55 40.91
C LYS A 3 -30.82 -11.96 40.11
N ARG A 4 -30.72 -12.37 38.85
CA ARG A 4 -29.80 -11.87 37.81
C ARG A 4 -30.13 -10.42 37.48
N PHE A 5 -29.11 -9.56 37.43
CA PHE A 5 -29.17 -8.23 36.82
C PHE A 5 -28.49 -8.29 35.45
N THR A 6 -29.27 -8.02 34.42
CA THR A 6 -28.81 -7.75 33.06
C THR A 6 -28.58 -6.24 32.96
N ILE A 7 -27.35 -5.81 32.67
CA ILE A 7 -27.03 -4.40 32.35
C ILE A 7 -26.87 -4.29 30.85
N PHE A 8 -27.80 -3.55 30.22
CA PHE A 8 -27.67 -3.00 28.87
C PHE A 8 -26.65 -1.85 28.93
N VAL A 9 -25.57 -1.92 28.14
CA VAL A 9 -24.69 -0.77 27.87
C VAL A 9 -25.10 -0.20 26.52
N LEU A 10 -25.75 0.96 26.57
CA LEU A 10 -26.01 1.82 25.42
C LEU A 10 -24.75 2.66 25.19
N THR A 11 -24.01 2.42 24.11
CA THR A 11 -22.88 3.28 23.70
C THR A 11 -23.30 4.16 22.53
N CYS A 12 -23.82 5.35 22.85
CA CYS A 12 -23.84 6.48 21.92
C CYS A 12 -22.42 7.04 21.84
N PHE A 13 -21.73 6.86 20.71
CA PHE A 13 -20.51 7.60 20.41
C PHE A 13 -20.81 8.73 19.42
N CYS A 14 -20.63 9.96 19.91
CA CYS A 14 -20.66 11.17 19.12
C CYS A 14 -19.56 11.15 18.06
N VAL A 15 -19.96 11.47 16.83
CA VAL A 15 -19.09 11.83 15.71
C VAL A 15 -18.32 13.09 16.09
N PHE A 16 -17.01 12.97 16.34
CA PHE A 16 -16.14 14.15 16.43
C PHE A 16 -15.76 14.60 15.02
N GLN A 17 -16.47 15.59 14.50
CA GLN A 17 -15.89 16.52 13.52
C GLN A 17 -14.80 17.32 14.23
N ILE A 18 -13.54 16.97 14.02
CA ILE A 18 -12.42 17.81 14.45
C ILE A 18 -12.33 18.97 13.47
N ASN A 19 -12.82 20.15 13.90
CA ASN A 19 -12.51 21.42 13.27
C ASN A 19 -11.01 21.71 13.42
N ALA A 20 -10.37 22.10 12.32
CA ALA A 20 -8.92 22.32 12.20
C ALA A 20 -8.38 23.58 12.94
N GLN A 21 -8.98 24.01 14.05
CA GLN A 21 -8.54 25.21 14.79
C GLN A 21 -8.41 25.06 16.32
N ASP A 22 -8.74 23.91 16.92
CA ASP A 22 -8.59 23.72 18.37
C ASP A 22 -7.42 22.77 18.73
N ILE A 23 -6.20 23.13 18.31
CA ILE A 23 -4.96 22.62 18.91
C ILE A 23 -4.50 23.65 19.94
N VAL A 24 -5.14 23.66 21.11
CA VAL A 24 -4.59 24.33 22.28
C VAL A 24 -3.52 23.40 22.88
N ARG A 25 -2.26 23.79 22.67
CA ARG A 25 -1.05 23.17 23.23
C ARG A 25 -1.22 22.92 24.73
N SER A 26 -1.28 21.65 25.14
CA SER A 26 -1.14 21.30 26.56
C SER A 26 0.32 21.45 26.98
N VAL A 27 0.69 22.65 27.44
CA VAL A 27 1.88 22.87 28.25
C VAL A 27 1.57 22.32 29.64
N GLY A 28 2.02 21.10 29.93
CA GLY A 28 1.94 20.53 31.27
C GLY A 28 1.89 19.00 31.27
N ASN A 29 3.05 18.36 31.44
CA ASN A 29 3.22 17.26 32.38
C ASN A 29 4.71 16.87 32.50
N ALA A 30 5.36 17.49 33.48
CA ALA A 30 6.57 16.94 34.10
C ALA A 30 6.18 15.64 34.82
N GLY A 31 6.46 14.50 34.20
CA GLY A 31 6.16 13.19 34.78
C GLY A 31 6.08 12.01 33.79
N LYS A 32 5.94 12.25 32.48
CA LYS A 32 6.01 11.14 31.50
C LYS A 32 7.43 10.58 31.39
N ILE A 33 7.59 9.27 31.26
CA ILE A 33 8.85 8.60 30.91
C ILE A 33 9.41 9.25 29.62
N ALA A 34 10.74 9.39 29.52
CA ALA A 34 11.35 9.92 28.30
C ALA A 34 10.92 9.05 27.09
N PRO A 35 10.54 9.65 25.95
CA PRO A 35 10.13 8.87 24.79
C PRO A 35 11.22 7.87 24.41
N ALA A 36 10.91 6.58 24.39
CA ALA A 36 11.88 5.58 23.96
C ALA A 36 12.12 5.73 22.44
N LYS A 37 13.37 5.57 22.00
CA LYS A 37 13.67 5.38 20.58
C LYS A 37 12.83 4.22 20.05
N LYS A 38 12.29 4.38 18.85
CA LYS A 38 11.55 3.33 18.14
C LYS A 38 12.20 3.06 16.78
N ASN A 39 12.36 1.79 16.47
CA ASN A 39 12.83 1.25 15.20
C ASN A 39 11.68 0.51 14.53
N ILE A 40 11.06 1.11 13.53
CA ILE A 40 9.86 0.55 12.91
C ILE A 40 10.10 0.29 11.44
N VAL A 41 9.81 -0.95 11.03
CA VAL A 41 9.74 -1.35 9.63
C VAL A 41 8.29 -1.41 9.24
N LEU A 42 7.95 -0.66 8.20
CA LEU A 42 6.72 -0.82 7.46
C LEU A 42 7.15 -1.58 6.19
N SER A 43 6.58 -2.76 5.97
CA SER A 43 6.82 -3.62 4.81
C SER A 43 5.51 -4.21 4.27
N GLY A 44 5.45 -4.65 3.02
CA GLY A 44 4.20 -5.15 2.45
C GLY A 44 3.99 -4.89 0.96
N SER A 45 2.75 -4.85 0.49
CA SER A 45 2.29 -4.85 -0.90
C SER A 45 1.94 -3.44 -1.38
N SER A 46 1.56 -3.28 -2.64
CA SER A 46 1.30 -1.98 -3.27
C SER A 46 0.26 -1.10 -2.54
N ILE A 47 -0.63 -1.67 -1.69
CA ILE A 47 -1.56 -0.90 -0.85
C ILE A 47 -0.82 0.04 0.10
N THR A 48 0.29 -0.43 0.65
CA THR A 48 1.05 0.28 1.68
C THR A 48 1.93 1.43 1.13
N TRP A 49 2.35 1.41 -0.13
CA TRP A 49 3.54 2.21 -0.51
C TRP A 49 3.34 3.44 -1.38
N ALA A 50 2.17 3.69 -2.00
CA ALA A 50 1.99 4.83 -2.91
C ALA A 50 3.21 5.03 -3.87
N ALA A 51 3.90 6.18 -3.82
CA ALA A 51 5.12 6.47 -4.60
C ALA A 51 6.44 6.08 -3.88
N GLY A 52 6.34 5.32 -2.79
CA GLY A 52 7.41 4.59 -2.11
C GLY A 52 8.21 5.39 -1.10
N SER A 53 7.95 6.68 -0.92
CA SER A 53 8.67 7.54 0.04
C SER A 53 8.19 7.28 1.47
N ILE A 54 9.03 7.53 2.46
CA ILE A 54 8.72 7.34 3.88
C ILE A 54 7.52 8.20 4.32
N MET A 55 7.35 9.36 3.66
CA MET A 55 6.25 10.28 3.91
C MET A 55 5.04 10.07 2.99
N ASP A 56 5.07 9.08 2.08
CA ASP A 56 3.96 8.80 1.17
C ASP A 56 2.93 7.87 1.81
N GLY A 57 1.68 7.90 1.33
CA GLY A 57 0.65 6.93 1.76
C GLY A 57 0.36 6.97 3.26
N PHE A 58 -0.02 5.83 3.84
CA PHE A 58 -0.34 5.72 5.27
C PHE A 58 0.92 5.78 6.16
N SER A 59 2.09 5.41 5.65
CA SER A 59 3.34 5.41 6.41
C SER A 59 3.72 6.83 6.81
N GLY A 60 3.49 7.82 5.96
CA GLY A 60 3.65 9.23 6.30
C GLY A 60 2.84 9.66 7.53
N HIS A 61 1.61 9.17 7.68
CA HIS A 61 0.79 9.44 8.88
C HIS A 61 1.35 8.77 10.14
N VAL A 62 1.83 7.54 10.02
CA VAL A 62 2.48 6.81 11.15
C VAL A 62 3.75 7.52 11.59
N VAL A 63 4.60 7.92 10.64
CA VAL A 63 5.85 8.66 10.91
C VAL A 63 5.52 10.01 11.54
N ASP A 64 4.50 10.72 11.05
CA ASP A 64 4.07 12.00 11.60
C ASP A 64 3.59 11.88 13.05
N TYR A 65 2.79 10.85 13.36
CA TYR A 65 2.36 10.56 14.73
C TYR A 65 3.56 10.32 15.64
N ILE A 66 4.53 9.51 15.23
CA ILE A 66 5.68 9.19 16.08
C ILE A 66 6.57 10.42 16.31
N GLN A 67 6.79 11.23 15.27
CA GLN A 67 7.62 12.43 15.38
C GLN A 67 6.97 13.56 16.20
N ASN A 68 5.64 13.65 16.26
CA ASN A 68 4.94 14.77 16.91
C ASN A 68 4.17 14.42 18.18
N GLU A 69 3.71 13.17 18.33
CA GLU A 69 2.93 12.75 19.51
C GLU A 69 3.76 11.93 20.49
N LEU A 70 4.69 11.09 20.00
CA LEU A 70 5.62 10.35 20.86
C LEU A 70 6.90 11.15 21.12
N ALA A 71 7.43 11.81 20.10
CA ALA A 71 8.46 12.83 20.23
C ALA A 71 7.83 14.23 20.15
N THR A 72 8.62 15.25 20.45
CA THR A 72 8.30 16.64 20.15
C THR A 72 9.23 17.09 19.04
N THR A 73 8.66 17.45 17.91
CA THR A 73 9.37 17.99 16.76
C THR A 73 9.10 19.50 16.64
N VAL A 74 10.15 20.27 16.43
CA VAL A 74 10.09 21.68 16.03
C VAL A 74 10.42 21.72 14.54
N LEU A 75 9.47 22.16 13.73
CA LEU A 75 9.66 22.28 12.28
C LEU A 75 10.52 23.50 11.95
N CYS A 76 11.23 23.47 10.82
CA CYS A 76 12.03 24.61 10.37
C CYS A 76 11.21 25.92 10.27
N SER A 77 9.90 25.85 9.99
CA SER A 77 9.00 27.00 9.93
C SER A 77 8.68 27.62 11.30
N GLU A 78 8.90 26.89 12.40
CA GLU A 78 8.63 27.34 13.77
C GLU A 78 9.87 27.93 14.45
N MET A 79 11.03 27.88 13.78
CA MET A 79 12.30 28.36 14.31
C MET A 79 12.54 29.84 13.99
N LYS A 80 13.37 30.49 14.80
CA LYS A 80 13.81 31.87 14.55
C LYS A 80 15.14 31.85 13.81
N TYR A 81 15.27 32.66 12.78
CA TYR A 81 16.49 32.75 11.98
C TYR A 81 17.12 34.12 12.14
N ARG A 82 18.41 34.16 12.39
CA ARG A 82 19.23 35.38 12.34
C ARG A 82 19.94 35.48 11.00
N ALA A 83 19.17 35.40 9.92
CA ALA A 83 19.63 35.49 8.53
C ALA A 83 18.42 35.61 7.58
N ASP A 84 18.67 35.92 6.31
CA ASP A 84 17.67 35.70 5.25
C ASP A 84 17.49 34.18 5.04
N ALA A 85 16.34 33.65 5.48
CA ALA A 85 16.03 32.23 5.43
C ALA A 85 15.07 31.92 4.29
N LYS A 86 15.48 31.05 3.37
CA LYS A 86 14.72 30.68 2.16
C LYS A 86 14.18 29.26 2.24
N ASP A 87 12.99 29.03 1.73
CA ASP A 87 12.45 27.67 1.65
C ASP A 87 13.26 26.82 0.67
N PHE A 88 13.43 25.55 1.03
CA PHE A 88 14.04 24.52 0.20
C PHE A 88 13.08 23.35 0.11
N HIS A 89 12.57 23.08 -1.09
CA HIS A 89 11.55 22.06 -1.31
C HIS A 89 12.16 20.79 -1.89
N ASN A 90 11.98 19.66 -1.22
CA ASN A 90 12.28 18.35 -1.79
C ASN A 90 11.42 17.26 -1.11
N PRO A 91 10.82 16.31 -1.86
CA PRO A 91 9.98 15.25 -1.30
C PRO A 91 10.65 14.38 -0.22
N PHE A 92 11.98 14.27 -0.22
CA PHE A 92 12.75 13.51 0.78
C PHE A 92 13.04 14.29 2.08
N GLN A 93 12.67 15.57 2.14
CA GLN A 93 12.59 16.28 3.42
C GLN A 93 11.40 15.76 4.23
N TYR A 94 11.51 15.76 5.55
CA TYR A 94 10.34 15.60 6.40
C TYR A 94 9.33 16.73 6.09
N LYS A 95 8.10 16.36 5.77
CA LYS A 95 7.03 17.26 5.27
C LYS A 95 7.38 18.03 3.99
N GLY A 96 8.38 17.59 3.23
CA GLY A 96 8.73 18.16 1.93
C GLY A 96 9.41 19.53 1.95
N ILE A 97 9.78 20.05 3.13
CA ILE A 97 10.31 21.41 3.29
C ILE A 97 11.45 21.53 4.30
N GLY A 98 12.49 22.28 3.93
CA GLY A 98 13.52 22.79 4.83
C GLY A 98 13.68 24.31 4.68
N LYS A 99 14.47 24.93 5.54
CA LYS A 99 14.88 26.34 5.40
C LYS A 99 16.39 26.47 5.32
N ARG A 100 16.84 27.20 4.30
CA ARG A 100 18.25 27.49 4.00
C ARG A 100 18.65 28.85 4.54
N ILE A 101 19.73 28.89 5.30
CA ILE A 101 20.50 30.09 5.63
C ILE A 101 21.92 29.98 5.06
N SER A 102 22.59 31.12 4.87
CA SER A 102 23.94 31.17 4.30
C SER A 102 24.81 32.21 5.00
N GLY A 103 26.13 32.03 4.96
CA GLY A 103 27.11 32.96 5.52
C GLY A 103 27.49 32.67 6.97
N ILE A 104 28.74 32.96 7.32
CA ILE A 104 29.26 32.85 8.69
C ILE A 104 28.52 33.84 9.60
N GLY A 105 28.17 33.41 10.82
CA GLY A 105 27.40 34.16 11.80
C GLY A 105 25.89 34.06 11.63
N SER A 106 25.40 33.47 10.54
CA SER A 106 23.99 33.13 10.39
C SER A 106 23.62 31.99 11.36
N SER A 107 22.50 32.14 12.06
CA SER A 107 22.05 31.14 13.03
C SER A 107 20.54 30.85 12.98
N VAL A 108 20.17 29.72 13.56
CA VAL A 108 18.80 29.31 13.83
C VAL A 108 18.62 28.98 15.31
N GLU A 109 17.51 29.43 15.89
CA GLU A 109 17.19 29.30 17.30
C GLU A 109 15.82 28.66 17.51
N PHE A 110 15.72 27.82 18.53
CA PHE A 110 14.47 27.21 18.96
C PHE A 110 14.56 26.70 20.39
N ASP A 111 13.39 26.47 21.00
CA ASP A 111 13.29 25.82 22.29
C ASP A 111 12.80 24.38 22.11
N LEU A 112 13.34 23.46 22.90
CA LEU A 112 12.89 22.06 22.90
C LEU A 112 12.94 21.47 24.31
N PHE A 113 11.88 20.74 24.68
CA PHE A 113 11.82 20.02 25.96
C PHE A 113 12.20 18.56 25.77
N GLY A 114 13.21 18.10 26.50
CA GLY A 114 13.67 16.72 26.42
C GLY A 114 15.00 16.48 27.11
N ASP A 115 15.47 15.24 26.98
CA ASP A 115 16.76 14.71 27.41
C ASP A 115 17.62 14.28 26.20
N GLU A 116 17.15 14.49 24.98
CA GLU A 116 17.90 14.29 23.74
C GLU A 116 17.53 15.41 22.76
N ILE A 117 18.45 15.72 21.87
CA ILE A 117 18.20 16.52 20.67
C ILE A 117 18.70 15.76 19.45
N ALA A 118 17.85 15.68 18.43
CA ALA A 118 18.17 15.16 17.11
C ALA A 118 17.91 16.26 16.07
N ILE A 119 18.96 16.74 15.42
CA ILE A 119 18.91 17.80 14.40
C ILE A 119 18.96 17.14 13.03
N CYS A 120 17.91 17.30 12.24
CA CYS A 120 17.85 16.83 10.85
C CYS A 120 18.23 17.97 9.90
N GLN A 121 19.28 17.77 9.12
CA GLN A 121 19.82 18.73 8.17
C GLN A 121 19.89 18.16 6.75
N THR A 122 20.03 19.05 5.77
CA THR A 122 20.27 18.65 4.37
C THR A 122 21.69 18.96 3.91
N LYS A 123 22.32 17.99 3.27
CA LYS A 123 23.62 18.14 2.58
C LYS A 123 23.41 18.02 1.08
N LEU A 124 23.59 19.14 0.37
CA LEU A 124 23.43 19.24 -1.08
C LEU A 124 24.56 18.52 -1.82
N ARG A 125 24.40 18.26 -3.12
CA ARG A 125 25.44 17.62 -3.96
C ARG A 125 26.41 18.66 -4.53
N THR A 126 27.09 19.36 -3.64
CA THR A 126 28.01 20.47 -3.94
C THR A 126 29.26 20.37 -3.08
N SER A 127 30.33 21.05 -3.51
CA SER A 127 31.53 21.28 -2.71
C SER A 127 31.35 22.34 -1.63
N ASP A 128 30.27 23.13 -1.70
CA ASP A 128 29.94 24.11 -0.67
C ASP A 128 29.55 23.40 0.64
N TYR A 129 29.92 23.97 1.77
CA TYR A 129 29.59 23.43 3.09
C TYR A 129 29.77 24.48 4.19
N ALA A 130 29.15 24.22 5.33
CA ALA A 130 29.29 24.94 6.59
C ALA A 130 29.74 23.98 7.71
N MET A 131 30.54 24.51 8.62
CA MET A 131 30.67 23.97 9.97
C MET A 131 29.64 24.68 10.87
N VAL A 132 28.80 23.90 11.53
CA VAL A 132 27.72 24.39 12.38
C VAL A 132 28.04 24.07 13.83
N GLN A 133 28.06 25.10 14.68
CA GLN A 133 28.20 24.96 16.12
C GLN A 133 26.82 24.84 16.77
N VAL A 134 26.69 23.90 17.70
CA VAL A 134 25.47 23.67 18.47
C VAL A 134 25.67 24.15 19.89
N LYS A 135 24.84 25.11 20.31
CA LYS A 135 24.76 25.58 21.69
C LYS A 135 23.46 25.13 22.33
N ALA A 136 23.50 24.80 23.62
CA ALA A 136 22.33 24.63 24.46
C ALA A 136 22.47 25.52 25.69
N ASP A 137 21.47 26.36 25.94
CA ASP A 137 21.44 27.34 27.03
C ASP A 137 22.70 28.26 27.08
N GLY A 138 23.23 28.59 25.89
CA GLY A 138 24.44 29.41 25.72
C GLY A 138 25.76 28.63 25.72
N GLU A 139 25.77 27.38 26.16
CA GLU A 139 26.96 26.53 26.23
C GLU A 139 27.15 25.70 24.98
N ILE A 140 28.37 25.58 24.47
CA ILE A 140 28.68 24.75 23.30
C ILE A 140 28.61 23.27 23.68
N ILE A 141 27.75 22.52 23.00
CA ILE A 141 27.57 21.07 23.23
C ILE A 141 28.13 20.21 22.10
N GLY A 142 28.48 20.81 20.96
CA GLY A 142 29.16 20.13 19.87
C GLY A 142 29.14 20.92 18.56
N GLN A 143 29.66 20.30 17.51
CA GLN A 143 29.74 20.85 16.16
C GLN A 143 29.50 19.74 15.13
N PHE A 144 29.03 20.10 13.94
CA PHE A 144 28.92 19.19 12.80
C PHE A 144 29.09 19.91 11.47
N SER A 145 29.49 19.16 10.44
CA SER A 145 29.59 19.67 9.06
C SER A 145 28.47 19.12 8.18
N ASN A 146 27.98 19.96 7.26
CA ASN A 146 27.09 19.54 6.18
C ASN A 146 27.82 19.24 4.87
N TYR A 147 29.14 19.05 4.89
CA TYR A 147 29.90 18.56 3.74
C TYR A 147 29.38 17.19 3.27
N ASN A 148 29.14 17.07 1.96
CA ASN A 148 28.62 15.86 1.35
C ASN A 148 29.73 15.05 0.69
N GLU A 149 30.27 14.09 1.44
CA GLU A 149 31.35 13.19 0.99
C GLU A 149 30.93 12.23 -0.14
N SER A 150 29.62 12.11 -0.43
CA SER A 150 29.14 11.22 -1.49
C SER A 150 29.18 11.86 -2.88
N ALA A 151 29.39 13.17 -2.98
CA ALA A 151 29.29 13.92 -4.23
C ALA A 151 30.63 14.01 -4.98
N GLY A 152 30.59 13.84 -6.29
CA GLY A 152 31.78 13.92 -7.14
C GLY A 152 31.45 13.94 -8.62
N GLN A 153 32.49 13.75 -9.45
CA GLN A 153 32.39 13.67 -10.91
C GLN A 153 33.23 12.52 -11.45
N LYS A 154 32.77 11.92 -12.54
CA LYS A 154 33.44 10.78 -13.18
C LYS A 154 33.26 10.83 -14.69
N GLU A 155 34.25 10.31 -15.39
CA GLU A 155 34.16 9.97 -16.81
C GLU A 155 34.34 8.46 -16.95
N GLN A 156 33.49 7.83 -17.75
CA GLN A 156 33.50 6.40 -17.99
C GLN A 156 33.43 6.12 -19.49
N TYR A 157 34.23 5.15 -19.93
CA TYR A 157 34.34 4.78 -21.33
C TYR A 157 33.78 3.38 -21.55
N PHE A 158 33.11 3.20 -22.68
CA PHE A 158 32.60 1.92 -23.16
C PHE A 158 32.90 1.78 -24.66
N THR A 159 32.86 0.55 -25.15
CA THR A 159 32.93 0.26 -26.58
C THR A 159 31.63 -0.41 -27.00
N GLY A 160 31.00 0.08 -28.06
CA GLY A 160 29.83 -0.55 -28.66
C GLY A 160 30.17 -1.93 -29.19
N ASP A 161 29.30 -2.90 -28.95
CA ASP A 161 29.42 -4.29 -29.44
C ASP A 161 28.47 -4.59 -30.60
N GLY A 162 27.61 -3.64 -30.98
CA GLY A 162 26.55 -3.80 -31.98
C GLY A 162 25.28 -4.49 -31.49
N ASN A 163 25.20 -4.90 -30.22
CA ASN A 163 24.10 -5.69 -29.66
C ASN A 163 23.51 -5.12 -28.37
N SER A 164 24.37 -4.61 -27.48
CA SER A 164 24.02 -4.10 -26.17
C SER A 164 23.44 -2.70 -26.26
N VAL A 165 22.28 -2.51 -25.64
CA VAL A 165 21.60 -1.20 -25.54
C VAL A 165 21.82 -0.53 -24.18
N LYS A 166 22.39 -1.22 -23.20
CA LYS A 166 22.48 -0.75 -21.81
C LYS A 166 23.91 -0.84 -21.30
N PHE A 167 24.38 0.24 -20.68
CA PHE A 167 25.74 0.40 -20.21
C PHE A 167 25.72 0.88 -18.76
N GLN A 168 26.27 0.07 -17.84
CA GLN A 168 26.25 0.32 -16.40
C GLN A 168 27.16 1.49 -16.01
N LEU A 169 26.61 2.45 -15.25
CA LEU A 169 27.39 3.48 -14.58
C LEU A 169 27.82 2.98 -13.19
N ASN A 170 28.94 3.50 -12.70
CA ASN A 170 29.53 3.06 -11.44
C ASN A 170 28.81 3.57 -10.18
N HIS A 171 27.77 4.39 -10.31
CA HIS A 171 27.10 5.04 -9.19
C HIS A 171 25.57 5.04 -9.35
N PRO A 172 24.81 4.91 -8.23
CA PRO A 172 23.35 4.89 -8.25
C PRO A 172 22.68 6.24 -8.45
N ALA A 173 23.29 7.32 -7.97
CA ALA A 173 22.72 8.66 -8.05
C ALA A 173 23.59 9.52 -8.96
N THR A 174 23.39 9.39 -10.28
CA THR A 174 24.18 10.14 -11.29
C THR A 174 23.30 11.18 -11.98
N TYR A 175 23.91 12.29 -12.40
CA TYR A 175 23.24 13.45 -12.96
C TYR A 175 24.18 14.29 -13.81
N ALA A 176 23.63 15.30 -14.49
CA ALA A 176 24.39 16.18 -15.39
C ALA A 176 25.24 15.37 -16.39
N HIS A 177 24.59 14.40 -17.04
CA HIS A 177 25.24 13.47 -17.97
C HIS A 177 25.56 14.16 -19.30
N GLU A 178 26.78 13.95 -19.78
CA GLU A 178 27.21 14.24 -21.15
C GLU A 178 27.64 12.91 -21.77
N VAL A 179 26.88 12.43 -22.76
CA VAL A 179 27.15 11.18 -23.48
C VAL A 179 27.65 11.53 -24.87
N ILE A 180 28.82 11.03 -25.24
CA ILE A 180 29.46 11.23 -26.54
C ILE A 180 29.64 9.85 -27.17
N ILE A 181 29.20 9.69 -28.42
CA ILE A 181 29.46 8.49 -29.25
C ILE A 181 30.26 8.95 -30.47
N ASP A 182 31.45 8.40 -30.68
CA ASP A 182 32.34 8.73 -31.81
C ASP A 182 32.53 10.25 -31.99
N ASN A 183 32.80 10.93 -30.87
CA ASN A 183 32.95 12.40 -30.78
C ASN A 183 31.67 13.23 -31.04
N VAL A 184 30.50 12.60 -31.14
CA VAL A 184 29.20 13.27 -31.29
C VAL A 184 28.44 13.28 -29.97
N LEU A 185 28.17 14.48 -29.44
CA LEU A 185 27.34 14.67 -28.25
C LEU A 185 25.89 14.21 -28.52
N GLN A 186 25.41 13.31 -27.67
CA GLN A 186 24.07 12.76 -27.74
C GLN A 186 23.11 13.57 -26.87
N GLN A 187 21.87 13.74 -27.33
CA GLN A 187 20.80 14.30 -26.50
C GLN A 187 20.18 13.20 -25.65
N GLY A 188 20.07 13.42 -24.33
CA GLY A 188 19.41 12.47 -23.45
C GLY A 188 18.94 13.10 -22.15
N LYS A 189 18.34 12.28 -21.29
CA LYS A 189 17.81 12.71 -20.00
C LYS A 189 17.68 11.55 -19.02
N ILE A 190 17.58 11.88 -17.74
CA ILE A 190 17.13 10.94 -16.72
C ILE A 190 15.65 10.62 -16.92
N TYR A 191 15.29 9.35 -16.77
CA TYR A 191 13.91 8.90 -16.85
C TYR A 191 13.09 9.40 -15.66
N THR A 192 11.97 10.04 -15.95
CA THR A 192 11.03 10.63 -14.97
C THR A 192 9.61 10.09 -15.13
N GLY A 193 9.42 9.06 -15.97
CA GLY A 193 8.11 8.46 -16.20
C GLY A 193 7.63 7.64 -15.00
N GLY A 194 6.31 7.50 -14.88
CA GLY A 194 5.68 6.66 -13.84
C GLY A 194 5.44 5.23 -14.31
N TRP A 195 4.74 4.47 -13.47
CA TRP A 195 4.30 3.10 -13.76
C TRP A 195 3.68 2.98 -15.17
N THR A 196 4.11 1.94 -15.91
CA THR A 196 3.67 1.59 -17.27
C THR A 196 3.78 2.70 -18.33
N ARG A 197 4.56 3.77 -18.09
CA ARG A 197 4.72 4.82 -19.11
C ARG A 197 5.70 4.39 -20.20
N GLU A 198 5.29 4.59 -21.44
CA GLU A 198 6.13 4.40 -22.62
C GLU A 198 7.42 5.23 -22.52
N THR A 199 8.50 4.69 -23.07
CA THR A 199 9.74 5.45 -23.25
C THR A 199 9.44 6.70 -24.07
N PRO A 200 9.89 7.90 -23.64
CA PRO A 200 9.67 9.11 -24.41
C PRO A 200 10.17 8.98 -25.85
N ASP A 201 9.49 9.65 -26.79
CA ASP A 201 9.97 9.73 -28.17
C ASP A 201 11.32 10.45 -28.25
N ASN A 202 12.25 9.87 -29.01
CA ASN A 202 13.49 10.49 -29.50
C ASN A 202 14.59 10.95 -28.50
N PRO A 203 14.83 10.33 -27.32
CA PRO A 203 16.11 10.50 -26.65
C PRO A 203 17.20 9.71 -27.38
N GLY A 204 18.34 10.34 -27.65
CA GLY A 204 19.57 9.63 -28.05
C GLY A 204 20.00 8.64 -26.96
N TYR A 205 19.78 8.97 -25.68
CA TYR A 205 19.88 8.04 -24.56
C TYR A 205 18.94 8.40 -23.39
N LEU A 206 18.60 7.42 -22.56
CA LEU A 206 17.97 7.59 -21.26
C LEU A 206 18.89 7.13 -20.13
N VAL A 207 18.82 7.78 -18.98
CA VAL A 207 19.40 7.25 -17.74
C VAL A 207 18.28 6.59 -16.94
N ILE A 208 18.48 5.32 -16.58
CA ILE A 208 17.53 4.51 -15.82
C ILE A 208 18.21 3.84 -14.62
N ARG A 209 17.44 3.45 -13.61
CA ARG A 209 17.90 2.58 -12.51
C ARG A 209 17.68 1.12 -12.84
N LYS A 210 18.62 0.26 -12.44
CA LYS A 210 18.53 -1.21 -12.51
C LYS A 210 19.37 -1.82 -11.38
N LEU A 211 19.08 -3.06 -10.98
CA LEU A 211 19.98 -3.85 -10.15
C LEU A 211 21.22 -4.28 -10.95
N ASP A 212 22.40 -4.15 -10.34
CA ASP A 212 23.65 -4.71 -10.84
C ASP A 212 23.78 -6.21 -10.50
N GLU A 213 24.91 -6.81 -10.87
CA GLU A 213 25.23 -8.22 -10.57
C GLU A 213 25.26 -8.55 -9.06
N ASN A 214 25.43 -7.54 -8.20
CA ASN A 214 25.41 -7.67 -6.74
C ASN A 214 24.05 -7.28 -6.13
N GLN A 215 23.01 -7.20 -6.98
CA GLN A 215 21.65 -6.83 -6.59
C GLN A 215 21.56 -5.45 -5.92
N GLN A 216 22.47 -4.54 -6.28
CA GLN A 216 22.45 -3.15 -5.85
C GLN A 216 21.85 -2.25 -6.93
N PRO A 217 20.97 -1.29 -6.59
CA PRO A 217 20.50 -0.30 -7.54
C PRO A 217 21.67 0.53 -8.06
N VAL A 218 21.81 0.67 -9.38
CA VAL A 218 22.77 1.55 -10.05
C VAL A 218 22.14 2.22 -11.28
N HIS A 219 22.75 3.31 -11.78
CA HIS A 219 22.33 3.92 -13.05
C HIS A 219 22.89 3.18 -14.26
N PHE A 220 22.10 3.11 -15.32
CA PHE A 220 22.49 2.64 -16.64
C PHE A 220 22.17 3.71 -17.68
N ILE A 221 23.05 3.87 -18.66
CA ILE A 221 22.72 4.53 -19.92
C ILE A 221 22.01 3.53 -20.80
N TRP A 222 20.83 3.88 -21.29
CA TRP A 222 20.01 3.08 -22.18
C TRP A 222 19.82 3.77 -23.52
N PHE A 223 20.36 3.18 -24.58
CA PHE A 223 20.17 3.57 -25.97
C PHE A 223 18.97 2.87 -26.59
N ARG A 224 18.28 3.54 -27.51
CA ARG A 224 17.15 2.93 -28.24
C ARG A 224 17.63 1.84 -29.21
N VAL A 225 18.75 2.11 -29.87
CA VAL A 225 19.43 1.21 -30.81
C VAL A 225 20.83 0.92 -30.26
N PRO A 226 21.33 -0.33 -30.38
CA PRO A 226 22.69 -0.63 -29.94
C PRO A 226 23.70 0.26 -30.66
N PRO A 227 24.66 0.88 -29.95
CA PRO A 227 25.80 1.53 -30.59
C PRO A 227 26.57 0.54 -31.48
N GLU A 228 27.08 1.01 -32.61
CA GLU A 228 27.78 0.16 -33.59
C GLU A 228 28.99 -0.54 -32.97
N LYS A 229 29.37 -1.69 -33.54
CA LYS A 229 30.55 -2.43 -33.08
C LYS A 229 31.81 -1.58 -33.27
N GLY A 230 32.51 -1.29 -32.17
CA GLY A 230 33.70 -0.45 -32.14
C GLY A 230 33.45 1.02 -31.84
N ALA A 231 32.18 1.45 -31.74
CA ALA A 231 31.84 2.84 -31.39
C ALA A 231 32.41 3.21 -30.02
N GLU A 232 33.08 4.36 -29.92
CA GLU A 232 33.64 4.87 -28.67
C GLU A 232 32.58 5.67 -27.91
N ILE A 233 32.21 5.19 -26.72
CA ILE A 233 31.19 5.82 -25.88
C ILE A 233 31.90 6.43 -24.68
N SER A 234 31.89 7.76 -24.55
CA SER A 234 32.30 8.46 -23.33
C SER A 234 31.07 9.00 -22.61
N VAL A 235 31.01 8.77 -21.30
CA VAL A 235 29.96 9.29 -20.42
C VAL A 235 30.62 10.07 -19.29
N LYS A 236 30.49 11.39 -19.32
CA LYS A 236 30.82 12.27 -18.20
C LYS A 236 29.58 12.51 -17.37
N TYR A 237 29.70 12.43 -16.06
CA TYR A 237 28.58 12.66 -15.16
C TYR A 237 29.05 13.12 -13.78
N LYS A 238 28.16 13.81 -13.08
CA LYS A 238 28.26 14.00 -11.65
C LYS A 238 27.55 12.87 -10.93
N TYR A 239 27.99 12.56 -9.72
CA TYR A 239 27.38 11.55 -8.88
C TYR A 239 27.27 12.03 -7.44
N GLY A 240 26.43 11.35 -6.66
CA GLY A 240 26.20 11.62 -5.25
C GLY A 240 24.72 11.77 -4.98
N ARG A 241 24.33 11.43 -3.75
CA ARG A 241 22.96 11.61 -3.27
C ARG A 241 22.88 12.87 -2.44
N MET A 242 21.72 13.52 -2.44
CA MET A 242 21.43 14.49 -1.39
C MET A 242 21.26 13.71 -0.08
N VAL A 243 21.84 14.20 1.02
CA VAL A 243 21.65 13.64 2.36
C VAL A 243 20.51 14.41 3.00
N THR A 244 19.40 13.75 3.29
CA THR A 244 18.11 14.37 3.71
C THR A 244 17.44 13.51 4.78
N PHE A 245 16.22 13.81 5.22
CA PHE A 245 15.49 12.92 6.13
C PHE A 245 15.37 11.48 5.60
N GLU A 246 15.07 11.30 4.31
CA GLU A 246 14.97 9.99 3.65
C GLU A 246 16.28 9.59 2.95
N TYR A 247 16.69 8.34 3.17
CA TYR A 247 17.67 7.60 2.38
C TYR A 247 16.95 6.82 1.29
N SER A 248 17.36 7.05 0.05
CA SER A 248 16.79 6.44 -1.15
C SER A 248 17.86 6.35 -2.24
N THR A 249 17.79 5.36 -3.13
CA THR A 249 18.65 5.34 -4.33
C THR A 249 18.02 6.09 -5.50
N VAL A 250 16.79 6.59 -5.36
CA VAL A 250 16.16 7.49 -6.31
C VAL A 250 17.03 8.75 -6.47
N GLY A 251 17.58 8.93 -7.65
CA GLY A 251 18.44 10.06 -8.01
C GLY A 251 17.73 11.41 -7.98
N GLN A 252 18.53 12.46 -7.81
CA GLN A 252 18.12 13.84 -8.07
C GLN A 252 18.37 14.16 -9.55
N MET A 253 17.49 14.97 -10.13
CA MET A 253 17.69 15.51 -11.48
C MET A 253 18.87 16.51 -11.52
N SER A 254 18.93 17.34 -12.57
CA SER A 254 19.89 18.46 -12.65
C SER A 254 19.80 19.44 -11.46
N THR A 255 18.71 19.39 -10.69
CA THR A 255 18.47 20.19 -9.48
C THR A 255 18.27 19.30 -8.26
N ASP A 256 18.67 19.78 -7.08
CA ASP A 256 18.48 19.10 -5.80
C ASP A 256 17.03 19.13 -5.28
N GLU A 257 16.11 19.83 -5.95
CA GLU A 257 14.69 19.92 -5.54
C GLU A 257 13.77 18.94 -6.26
N LYS A 258 14.29 18.21 -7.26
CA LYS A 258 13.48 17.35 -8.09
C LYS A 258 14.12 15.98 -8.27
N ASN A 259 13.32 14.95 -8.05
CA ASN A 259 13.75 13.57 -8.12
C ASN A 259 13.50 12.98 -9.51
N GLU A 260 14.28 11.97 -9.86
CA GLU A 260 13.97 11.10 -10.99
C GLU A 260 12.78 10.19 -10.73
N SER A 261 12.47 9.31 -11.69
CA SER A 261 11.45 8.30 -11.49
C SER A 261 11.79 7.38 -10.31
N PRO A 262 10.85 7.17 -9.38
CA PRO A 262 11.04 6.19 -8.33
C PRO A 262 10.88 4.73 -8.84
N TYR A 263 10.57 4.54 -10.12
CA TYR A 263 10.56 3.26 -10.82
C TYR A 263 11.89 3.00 -11.55
N GLY A 264 12.31 1.73 -11.56
CA GLY A 264 13.47 1.27 -12.32
C GLY A 264 13.18 0.02 -13.15
N GLU A 265 14.19 -0.42 -13.88
CA GLU A 265 14.26 -1.75 -14.49
C GLU A 265 14.58 -2.73 -13.38
N GLY A 266 13.56 -3.09 -12.61
CA GLY A 266 13.72 -4.18 -11.65
C GLY A 266 13.47 -5.52 -12.28
N GLU A 267 13.84 -6.55 -11.53
CA GLU A 267 13.58 -7.95 -11.87
C GLU A 267 12.14 -8.37 -11.53
N ILE A 268 11.39 -7.49 -10.84
CA ILE A 268 10.01 -7.73 -10.46
C ILE A 268 9.13 -7.43 -11.67
N PHE A 269 8.92 -8.46 -12.49
CA PHE A 269 7.89 -8.44 -13.51
C PHE A 269 6.53 -8.18 -12.86
N PHE A 270 5.86 -7.10 -13.25
CA PHE A 270 4.40 -7.02 -13.12
C PHE A 270 3.74 -6.76 -14.47
N ASP A 271 4.01 -7.67 -15.41
CA ASP A 271 3.10 -8.08 -16.49
C ASP A 271 3.70 -9.31 -17.18
N PRO A 272 3.04 -10.48 -17.20
CA PRO A 272 3.58 -11.68 -17.81
C PRO A 272 3.48 -11.75 -19.36
N ALA A 273 2.72 -10.87 -20.03
CA ALA A 273 2.61 -10.93 -21.50
C ALA A 273 3.60 -9.99 -22.20
N SER A 274 3.89 -8.81 -21.63
CA SER A 274 4.99 -7.94 -22.05
C SER A 274 5.27 -6.89 -20.97
N PRO A 275 6.15 -7.15 -20.00
CA PRO A 275 6.46 -6.16 -18.96
C PRO A 275 7.00 -4.85 -19.56
N ALA A 276 6.61 -3.73 -18.96
CA ALA A 276 7.37 -2.51 -19.15
C ALA A 276 8.81 -2.73 -18.65
N LYS A 277 9.81 -2.29 -19.42
CA LYS A 277 11.23 -2.34 -19.02
C LYS A 277 11.53 -1.56 -17.72
N LEU A 278 10.59 -0.74 -17.23
CA LEU A 278 10.71 0.10 -16.03
C LEU A 278 9.37 0.08 -15.27
N SER A 279 9.26 -0.60 -14.11
CA SER A 279 7.96 -0.66 -13.40
C SER A 279 7.99 -1.01 -11.91
N SER A 280 9.15 -1.27 -11.30
CA SER A 280 9.21 -1.69 -9.90
C SER A 280 10.16 -0.83 -9.05
N GLY A 281 9.89 -0.74 -7.74
CA GLY A 281 10.85 -0.25 -6.76
C GLY A 281 11.98 -1.27 -6.56
N LEU A 282 13.20 -0.77 -6.32
CA LEU A 282 14.42 -1.58 -6.25
C LEU A 282 15.01 -1.71 -4.84
N GLU A 283 14.60 -0.87 -3.88
CA GLU A 283 15.11 -0.86 -2.51
C GLU A 283 14.04 -0.56 -1.46
N PHE A 284 14.35 -0.86 -0.20
CA PHE A 284 13.77 -0.18 0.95
C PHE A 284 14.22 1.29 1.01
N ARG A 285 13.34 2.14 1.55
CA ARG A 285 13.66 3.52 1.91
C ARG A 285 13.65 3.67 3.42
N ASN A 286 14.64 4.33 3.97
CA ASN A 286 14.81 4.43 5.42
C ASN A 286 15.28 5.81 5.84
N ILE A 287 15.21 6.14 7.12
CA ILE A 287 15.82 7.38 7.61
C ILE A 287 17.31 7.37 7.26
N ASP A 288 17.81 8.49 6.72
CA ASP A 288 19.24 8.67 6.50
C ASP A 288 19.92 9.18 7.78
N LYS A 289 20.57 8.26 8.51
CA LYS A 289 21.32 8.61 9.71
C LYS A 289 22.38 9.71 9.49
N ASN A 290 22.89 9.86 8.26
CA ASN A 290 23.92 10.86 7.95
C ASN A 290 23.36 12.29 7.87
N ALA A 291 22.03 12.44 7.84
CA ALA A 291 21.34 13.72 7.94
C ALA A 291 21.18 14.19 9.38
N PHE A 292 21.50 13.35 10.37
CA PHE A 292 21.24 13.64 11.78
C PHE A 292 22.52 13.93 12.57
N TRP A 293 22.43 14.95 13.41
CA TRP A 293 23.31 15.11 14.56
C TRP A 293 22.50 14.91 15.84
N VAL A 294 22.98 14.05 16.75
CA VAL A 294 22.24 13.66 17.95
C VAL A 294 23.10 13.86 19.20
N HIS A 295 22.52 14.46 20.24
CA HIS A 295 23.14 14.64 21.54
C HIS A 295 22.18 14.29 22.67
N LYS A 296 22.66 13.57 23.69
CA LYS A 296 21.88 13.15 24.86
C LYS A 296 22.33 13.93 26.09
N PHE A 297 21.35 14.41 26.84
CA PHE A 297 21.52 15.07 28.11
C PHE A 297 21.21 14.12 29.27
N THR A 298 21.78 14.39 30.43
CA THR A 298 21.48 13.67 31.67
C THR A 298 20.12 14.05 32.27
N GLU A 299 19.65 15.27 31.98
CA GLU A 299 18.41 15.83 32.53
C GLU A 299 17.36 16.08 31.45
N ARG A 300 16.11 15.71 31.74
CA ARG A 300 14.95 16.05 30.92
C ARG A 300 14.40 17.41 31.31
N LYS A 301 14.69 18.44 30.50
CA LYS A 301 14.22 19.82 30.74
C LYS A 301 14.06 20.59 29.43
N LYS A 302 13.42 21.76 29.52
CA LYS A 302 13.38 22.73 28.41
C LYS A 302 14.77 23.35 28.25
N ARG A 303 15.30 23.37 27.04
CA ARG A 303 16.55 24.05 26.68
C ARG A 303 16.32 24.98 25.50
N HIS A 304 17.09 26.05 25.46
CA HIS A 304 17.21 26.93 24.31
C HIS A 304 18.39 26.48 23.44
N PHE A 305 18.15 26.26 22.15
CA PHE A 305 19.16 25.81 21.21
C PHE A 305 19.48 26.91 20.20
N GLU A 306 20.77 27.08 19.91
CA GLU A 306 21.27 27.92 18.82
C GLU A 306 22.20 27.08 17.93
N LEU A 307 21.93 27.07 16.63
CA LEU A 307 22.80 26.46 15.61
C LEU A 307 23.41 27.59 14.77
N GLU A 308 24.72 27.77 14.86
CA GLU A 308 25.43 28.90 14.24
C GLU A 308 26.43 28.39 13.20
N ILE A 309 26.41 28.98 11.99
CA ILE A 309 27.46 28.75 10.99
C ILE A 309 28.73 29.47 11.44
N ILE A 310 29.77 28.72 11.78
CA ILE A 310 31.04 29.26 12.29
C ILE A 310 32.17 29.26 11.27
N ASP A 311 32.11 28.41 10.25
CA ASP A 311 33.13 28.27 9.21
C ASP A 311 32.53 27.59 7.96
N GLY A 312 33.30 27.52 6.87
CA GLY A 312 32.99 26.71 5.68
C GLY A 312 33.33 27.39 4.35
N HIS A 313 33.09 26.66 3.25
CA HIS A 313 33.26 27.15 1.87
C HIS A 313 31.90 27.48 1.26
N ASN A 314 31.66 28.76 0.93
CA ASN A 314 30.33 29.29 0.56
C ASN A 314 29.23 28.75 1.49
N PRO A 315 29.38 28.98 2.81
CA PRO A 315 28.68 28.19 3.79
C PRO A 315 27.17 28.37 3.70
N TYR A 316 26.46 27.25 3.73
CA TYR A 316 25.01 27.17 3.83
C TYR A 316 24.63 26.17 4.90
N PHE A 317 23.45 26.32 5.49
CA PHE A 317 22.84 25.32 6.35
C PHE A 317 21.37 25.20 5.98
N ILE A 318 20.91 23.98 5.72
CA ILE A 318 19.49 23.70 5.45
C ILE A 318 18.94 22.91 6.62
N MET A 319 18.13 23.58 7.42
CA MET A 319 17.43 23.01 8.56
C MET A 319 16.14 22.35 8.09
N ASN A 320 15.94 21.06 8.37
CA ASN A 320 14.67 20.39 8.11
C ASN A 320 13.79 20.45 9.37
N PHE A 321 14.24 19.87 10.48
CA PHE A 321 13.56 19.92 11.78
C PHE A 321 14.51 19.52 12.93
N ALA A 322 14.11 19.79 14.16
CA ALA A 322 14.74 19.24 15.36
C ALA A 322 13.71 18.45 16.18
N ALA A 323 14.11 17.32 16.74
CA ALA A 323 13.24 16.49 17.58
C ALA A 323 13.92 16.14 18.91
N ASN A 324 13.12 15.90 19.95
CA ASN A 324 13.64 15.49 21.26
C ASN A 324 13.91 13.98 21.38
N ARG A 325 13.72 13.24 20.28
CA ARG A 325 14.08 11.84 20.17
C ARG A 325 14.34 11.47 18.72
N TYR A 326 15.39 10.70 18.47
CA TYR A 326 15.70 10.08 17.19
C TYR A 326 14.99 8.74 17.06
N HIS A 327 14.17 8.60 16.02
CA HIS A 327 13.50 7.36 15.63
C HIS A 327 14.10 6.83 14.32
N ASN A 328 13.99 5.53 14.09
CA ASN A 328 14.32 4.92 12.79
C ASN A 328 13.04 4.42 12.14
N PHE A 329 12.86 4.75 10.88
CA PHE A 329 11.80 4.20 10.04
C PHE A 329 12.41 3.55 8.80
N MET A 330 11.76 2.48 8.37
CA MET A 330 11.97 1.86 7.07
C MET A 330 10.61 1.64 6.43
N ASN A 331 10.56 1.88 5.13
CA ASN A 331 9.41 1.76 4.26
C ASN A 331 9.85 0.87 3.09
N ALA A 332 9.04 -0.08 2.65
CA ALA A 332 9.29 -0.74 1.38
C ALA A 332 9.24 0.26 0.21
N GLY A 333 9.95 -0.06 -0.86
CA GLY A 333 9.92 0.73 -2.09
C GLY A 333 8.59 0.61 -2.84
N ILE A 334 8.50 1.23 -4.01
CA ILE A 334 7.28 1.21 -4.82
C ILE A 334 6.86 -0.21 -5.20
N GLY A 335 5.54 -0.44 -5.12
CA GLY A 335 4.88 -1.66 -5.57
C GLY A 335 4.76 -2.69 -4.45
N GLY A 336 5.53 -2.52 -3.37
CA GLY A 336 5.63 -3.52 -2.32
C GLY A 336 6.15 -4.85 -2.85
N TRP A 337 6.32 -5.82 -1.95
CA TRP A 337 6.80 -7.14 -2.30
C TRP A 337 5.81 -8.20 -1.84
N SER A 338 5.62 -9.22 -2.67
CA SER A 338 4.96 -10.46 -2.23
C SER A 338 5.74 -11.05 -1.06
N LEU A 339 5.05 -11.85 -0.26
CA LEU A 339 5.68 -12.57 0.84
C LEU A 339 6.84 -13.44 0.36
N ALA A 340 6.63 -14.15 -0.76
CA ALA A 340 7.65 -14.98 -1.38
C ALA A 340 8.91 -14.18 -1.76
N ASN A 341 8.76 -12.95 -2.26
CA ASN A 341 9.90 -12.08 -2.57
C ASN A 341 10.61 -11.62 -1.31
N LEU A 342 9.86 -11.22 -0.28
CA LEU A 342 10.46 -10.81 1.00
C LEU A 342 11.26 -11.96 1.65
N LEU A 343 10.82 -13.21 1.46
CA LEU A 343 11.47 -14.40 1.99
C LEU A 343 12.73 -14.84 1.24
N ASN A 344 12.71 -14.70 -0.09
CA ASN A 344 13.60 -15.43 -0.99
C ASN A 344 14.34 -14.56 -2.01
N ALA A 345 14.13 -13.24 -2.05
CA ALA A 345 14.90 -12.38 -2.94
C ALA A 345 16.40 -12.44 -2.57
N ASP A 346 17.27 -12.65 -3.57
CA ASP A 346 18.72 -12.72 -3.38
C ASP A 346 19.39 -11.32 -3.26
N GLY A 347 18.59 -10.29 -2.94
CA GLY A 347 18.99 -8.88 -3.05
C GLY A 347 18.61 -8.01 -1.86
N ILE A 348 18.57 -6.69 -2.07
CA ILE A 348 18.36 -5.75 -0.97
C ILE A 348 16.92 -5.70 -0.41
N ASN A 349 15.97 -6.34 -1.10
CA ASN A 349 14.52 -6.29 -0.85
C ASN A 349 13.99 -7.47 -0.03
N ASP A 350 14.88 -8.24 0.60
CA ASP A 350 14.54 -9.37 1.45
C ASP A 350 14.40 -8.97 2.93
N TYR A 351 13.95 -9.89 3.76
CA TYR A 351 13.82 -9.67 5.20
C TYR A 351 15.17 -9.34 5.88
N ASN A 352 16.31 -9.78 5.33
CA ASN A 352 17.62 -9.37 5.85
C ASN A 352 17.87 -7.86 5.64
N GLY A 353 17.23 -7.26 4.63
CA GLY A 353 17.25 -5.82 4.38
C GLY A 353 16.84 -4.99 5.58
N PHE A 354 15.88 -5.48 6.37
CA PHE A 354 15.47 -4.85 7.62
C PHE A 354 16.68 -4.67 8.55
N PHE A 355 17.38 -5.77 8.80
CA PHE A 355 18.48 -5.85 9.77
C PHE A 355 19.78 -5.22 9.27
N ARG A 356 19.96 -5.08 7.96
CA ARG A 356 21.08 -4.30 7.38
C ARG A 356 21.00 -2.82 7.76
N ALA A 357 19.79 -2.27 7.92
CA ALA A 357 19.62 -0.86 8.32
C ALA A 357 19.61 -0.68 9.85
N PHE A 358 18.82 -1.47 10.56
CA PHE A 358 18.72 -1.44 12.03
C PHE A 358 17.96 -2.67 12.56
N ILE A 359 18.07 -2.97 13.86
CA ILE A 359 17.25 -4.01 14.51
C ILE A 359 15.85 -3.43 14.79
N PRO A 360 14.77 -3.95 14.18
CA PRO A 360 13.42 -3.40 14.38
C PRO A 360 12.84 -3.78 15.74
N ASP A 361 12.16 -2.84 16.39
CA ASP A 361 11.29 -3.14 17.54
C ASP A 361 9.95 -3.70 17.05
N ILE A 362 9.43 -3.12 15.95
CA ILE A 362 8.15 -3.48 15.35
C ILE A 362 8.34 -3.60 13.84
N ILE A 363 7.84 -4.69 13.27
CA ILE A 363 7.66 -4.89 11.84
C ILE A 363 6.16 -4.92 11.59
N VAL A 364 5.69 -4.07 10.68
CA VAL A 364 4.35 -4.19 10.11
C VAL A 364 4.49 -4.80 8.72
N ASN A 365 3.71 -5.83 8.42
CA ASN A 365 3.71 -6.48 7.11
C ASN A 365 2.28 -6.60 6.55
N GLU A 366 2.06 -6.09 5.33
CA GLU A 366 0.81 -6.27 4.57
C GLU A 366 1.13 -6.97 3.26
N SER A 367 0.87 -8.27 3.08
CA SER A 367 1.34 -8.96 1.86
C SER A 367 0.21 -9.45 0.94
N ALA A 368 -0.98 -9.70 1.51
CA ALA A 368 -2.07 -10.44 0.89
C ALA A 368 -2.42 -9.95 -0.53
N THR A 369 -2.35 -8.64 -0.76
CA THR A 369 -2.83 -8.04 -2.01
C THR A 369 -1.98 -8.37 -3.23
N ASN A 370 -0.65 -8.39 -3.08
CA ASN A 370 0.25 -8.80 -4.16
C ASN A 370 0.31 -10.33 -4.27
N ASP A 371 0.17 -11.02 -3.15
CA ASP A 371 0.21 -12.49 -3.08
C ASP A 371 -1.01 -13.15 -3.74
N ASP A 372 -2.19 -12.50 -3.77
CA ASP A 372 -3.43 -13.10 -4.30
C ASP A 372 -3.34 -13.64 -5.73
N TRP A 373 -2.48 -13.05 -6.57
CA TRP A 373 -2.23 -13.55 -7.91
C TRP A 373 -1.57 -14.93 -7.94
N ALA A 374 -0.79 -15.28 -6.91
CA ALA A 374 -0.10 -16.57 -6.79
C ALA A 374 -0.97 -17.65 -6.13
N PHE A 375 -2.04 -17.27 -5.41
CA PHE A 375 -2.93 -18.17 -4.67
C PHE A 375 -4.36 -18.19 -5.25
N GLY A 376 -4.46 -18.10 -6.57
CA GLY A 376 -5.72 -18.02 -7.32
C GLY A 376 -6.43 -19.36 -7.56
N GLU A 377 -5.86 -20.49 -7.12
CA GLU A 377 -6.44 -21.81 -7.36
C GLU A 377 -7.77 -22.01 -6.61
N ARG A 378 -8.70 -22.73 -7.24
CA ARG A 378 -10.04 -22.98 -6.72
C ARG A 378 -10.34 -24.47 -6.81
N LYS A 379 -10.93 -25.02 -5.76
CA LYS A 379 -11.19 -26.47 -5.60
C LYS A 379 -12.60 -26.89 -6.01
N LEU A 380 -13.49 -25.92 -6.25
CA LEU A 380 -14.82 -26.16 -6.81
C LEU A 380 -14.89 -25.73 -8.25
N SER A 381 -15.71 -26.43 -9.04
CA SER A 381 -16.07 -25.98 -10.36
C SER A 381 -17.43 -26.47 -10.81
N ARG A 382 -18.18 -25.61 -11.49
CA ARG A 382 -19.46 -25.93 -12.13
C ARG A 382 -19.43 -25.56 -13.60
N THR A 383 -20.11 -26.34 -14.43
CA THR A 383 -20.23 -26.07 -15.87
C THR A 383 -21.57 -25.44 -16.19
N LEU A 384 -21.55 -24.32 -16.90
CA LEU A 384 -22.70 -23.64 -17.47
C LEU A 384 -22.70 -23.91 -18.98
N THR A 385 -23.79 -24.45 -19.53
CA THR A 385 -23.92 -24.78 -20.96
C THR A 385 -25.05 -23.97 -21.61
N GLY A 386 -24.99 -23.80 -22.94
CA GLY A 386 -26.05 -23.10 -23.69
C GLY A 386 -26.09 -21.60 -23.46
N LEU A 387 -24.98 -21.00 -23.00
CA LEU A 387 -24.92 -19.56 -22.75
C LEU A 387 -24.92 -18.82 -24.08
N SER A 388 -25.70 -17.75 -24.17
CA SER A 388 -25.64 -16.77 -25.26
C SER A 388 -24.40 -15.89 -25.14
N GLU A 389 -24.04 -15.21 -26.23
CA GLU A 389 -22.96 -14.21 -26.22
C GLU A 389 -23.18 -13.13 -25.14
N LYS A 390 -24.42 -12.67 -24.99
CA LYS A 390 -24.78 -11.67 -23.99
C LYS A 390 -24.52 -12.18 -22.57
N GLU A 391 -24.92 -13.42 -22.28
CA GLU A 391 -24.72 -14.01 -20.94
C GLU A 391 -23.24 -14.20 -20.61
N VAL A 392 -22.41 -14.65 -21.57
CA VAL A 392 -20.96 -14.77 -21.35
C VAL A 392 -20.31 -13.41 -21.07
N LYS A 393 -20.72 -12.36 -21.79
CA LYS A 393 -20.21 -10.99 -21.59
C LYS A 393 -20.57 -10.37 -20.24
N GLU A 394 -21.60 -10.91 -19.57
CA GLU A 394 -22.03 -10.53 -18.23
C GLU A 394 -21.25 -11.24 -17.10
N LEU A 395 -20.52 -12.32 -17.42
CA LEU A 395 -19.77 -13.09 -16.42
C LEU A 395 -18.48 -12.36 -15.99
N TRP A 396 -18.20 -12.44 -14.69
CA TRP A 396 -16.98 -11.89 -14.09
C TRP A 396 -15.83 -12.88 -14.19
N ALA A 397 -14.77 -12.47 -14.87
CA ALA A 397 -13.74 -13.39 -15.35
C ALA A 397 -12.83 -13.96 -14.26
N LEU A 398 -12.77 -13.36 -13.06
CA LEU A 398 -11.94 -13.90 -11.96
C LEU A 398 -12.44 -15.22 -11.41
N GLU A 399 -13.75 -15.46 -11.44
CA GLU A 399 -14.34 -16.76 -11.07
C GLU A 399 -14.47 -17.70 -12.27
N LEU A 400 -14.07 -17.29 -13.49
CA LEU A 400 -14.11 -18.16 -14.66
C LEU A 400 -12.83 -19.00 -14.72
N ASN A 401 -12.99 -20.31 -14.89
CA ASN A 401 -11.91 -21.21 -15.25
C ASN A 401 -11.63 -21.11 -16.75
N ASN A 402 -12.66 -21.35 -17.57
CA ASN A 402 -12.62 -21.32 -19.03
C ASN A 402 -13.96 -20.87 -19.63
N VAL A 403 -13.92 -20.50 -20.91
CA VAL A 403 -15.08 -20.27 -21.79
C VAL A 403 -14.75 -20.90 -23.13
N THR A 404 -15.68 -21.64 -23.70
CA THR A 404 -15.53 -22.31 -25.00
C THR A 404 -16.79 -22.11 -25.83
N TYR A 405 -16.62 -21.49 -26.98
CA TYR A 405 -17.62 -21.34 -28.01
C TYR A 405 -17.83 -22.65 -28.77
N GLN A 406 -19.09 -22.98 -29.05
CA GLN A 406 -19.50 -24.19 -29.74
C GLN A 406 -20.02 -23.83 -31.13
N GLU A 407 -19.21 -24.14 -32.16
CA GLU A 407 -19.50 -23.71 -33.54
C GLU A 407 -20.78 -24.34 -34.11
N SER A 408 -21.14 -25.55 -33.68
CA SER A 408 -22.34 -26.27 -34.13
C SER A 408 -23.65 -25.67 -33.61
N THR A 409 -23.64 -25.15 -32.38
CA THR A 409 -24.82 -24.63 -31.66
C THR A 409 -24.84 -23.10 -31.58
N LYS A 410 -23.73 -22.44 -31.92
CA LYS A 410 -23.55 -20.98 -31.83
C LYS A 410 -23.75 -20.43 -30.41
N ASP A 411 -23.50 -21.27 -29.40
CA ASP A 411 -23.58 -20.95 -27.98
C ASP A 411 -22.21 -21.15 -27.30
N TYR A 412 -22.17 -20.95 -25.99
CA TYR A 412 -20.96 -21.06 -25.18
C TYR A 412 -21.15 -22.03 -24.01
N THR A 413 -20.06 -22.66 -23.64
CA THR A 413 -19.90 -23.37 -22.37
C THR A 413 -18.87 -22.65 -21.51
N ALA A 414 -19.21 -22.38 -20.26
CA ALA A 414 -18.29 -21.76 -19.30
C ALA A 414 -18.11 -22.66 -18.08
N ARG A 415 -16.88 -22.83 -17.62
CA ARG A 415 -16.60 -23.46 -16.33
C ARG A 415 -16.31 -22.37 -15.31
N VAL A 416 -17.11 -22.30 -14.26
CA VAL A 416 -16.99 -21.33 -13.16
C VAL A 416 -16.39 -22.02 -11.93
N ASN A 417 -15.65 -21.29 -11.11
CA ASN A 417 -14.98 -21.78 -9.89
C ASN A 417 -15.87 -21.66 -8.64
N THR A 418 -17.19 -21.72 -8.83
CA THR A 418 -18.20 -21.64 -7.79
C THR A 418 -19.13 -22.85 -7.87
N GLY A 419 -19.59 -23.32 -6.71
CA GLY A 419 -20.69 -24.26 -6.56
C GLY A 419 -21.97 -23.54 -6.12
N LEU A 420 -23.09 -24.26 -6.09
CA LEU A 420 -24.34 -23.76 -5.51
C LEU A 420 -24.68 -24.48 -4.21
N ILE A 421 -25.12 -23.69 -3.23
CA ILE A 421 -25.57 -24.20 -1.93
C ILE A 421 -26.95 -24.84 -2.10
N SER A 422 -27.10 -26.10 -1.73
CA SER A 422 -28.40 -26.81 -1.75
C SER A 422 -29.05 -26.88 -0.38
N ASP A 423 -28.26 -26.85 0.70
CA ASP A 423 -28.72 -26.82 2.08
C ASP A 423 -27.66 -26.14 2.96
N VAL A 424 -28.07 -25.53 4.06
CA VAL A 424 -27.18 -24.75 4.94
C VAL A 424 -27.77 -24.59 6.34
N ASP A 425 -26.90 -24.75 7.34
CA ASP A 425 -27.19 -24.43 8.74
C ASP A 425 -26.06 -23.57 9.35
N GLU A 426 -26.08 -23.41 10.68
CA GLU A 426 -25.10 -22.59 11.37
C GLU A 426 -23.65 -23.12 11.21
N PHE A 427 -23.45 -24.42 11.05
CA PHE A 427 -22.14 -25.10 11.08
C PHE A 427 -21.81 -25.86 9.80
N SER A 428 -22.72 -25.93 8.83
CA SER A 428 -22.56 -26.74 7.63
C SER A 428 -23.26 -26.16 6.40
N LEU A 429 -22.81 -26.61 5.22
CA LEU A 429 -23.56 -26.49 3.97
C LEU A 429 -23.38 -27.75 3.12
N THR A 430 -24.33 -27.99 2.23
CA THR A 430 -24.24 -29.01 1.19
C THR A 430 -24.11 -28.36 -0.19
N CYS A 431 -23.18 -28.86 -1.00
CA CYS A 431 -22.96 -28.42 -2.37
C CYS A 431 -22.57 -29.62 -3.25
N SER A 432 -23.29 -29.84 -4.36
CA SER A 432 -23.03 -30.98 -5.25
C SER A 432 -21.63 -30.96 -5.86
N GLU A 433 -21.08 -29.78 -6.11
CA GLU A 433 -19.74 -29.60 -6.69
C GLU A 433 -18.61 -30.02 -5.74
N VAL A 434 -18.89 -30.22 -4.45
CA VAL A 434 -17.94 -30.77 -3.48
C VAL A 434 -17.75 -32.29 -3.69
N ILE A 435 -18.76 -32.98 -4.23
CA ILE A 435 -18.71 -34.45 -4.42
C ILE A 435 -17.54 -34.80 -5.33
N ARG A 436 -16.62 -35.66 -4.85
CA ARG A 436 -15.39 -36.07 -5.54
C ARG A 436 -14.46 -34.91 -5.95
N SER A 437 -14.58 -33.75 -5.31
CA SER A 437 -13.62 -32.64 -5.46
C SER A 437 -12.36 -32.84 -4.61
N ASP A 438 -11.41 -31.91 -4.73
CA ASP A 438 -10.18 -31.86 -3.91
C ASP A 438 -10.34 -31.01 -2.63
N VAL A 439 -11.57 -30.67 -2.26
CA VAL A 439 -11.88 -29.95 -1.02
C VAL A 439 -11.46 -30.80 0.19
N ALA A 440 -10.80 -30.17 1.15
CA ALA A 440 -10.22 -30.83 2.32
C ALA A 440 -10.33 -29.98 3.60
N HIS A 441 -10.07 -30.61 4.75
CA HIS A 441 -9.90 -29.92 6.04
C HIS A 441 -8.83 -28.81 5.91
N GLY A 442 -9.11 -27.64 6.46
CA GLY A 442 -8.21 -26.49 6.50
C GLY A 442 -8.29 -25.58 5.28
N ASP A 443 -9.02 -25.98 4.22
CA ASP A 443 -9.37 -25.08 3.13
C ASP A 443 -10.29 -23.96 3.61
N ILE A 444 -10.32 -22.86 2.86
CA ILE A 444 -11.20 -21.73 3.13
C ILE A 444 -12.36 -21.74 2.15
N ILE A 445 -13.59 -21.71 2.67
CA ILE A 445 -14.83 -21.58 1.90
C ILE A 445 -15.39 -20.17 2.02
N ARG A 446 -15.66 -19.52 0.88
CA ARG A 446 -16.47 -18.31 0.74
C ARG A 446 -17.92 -18.73 0.52
N ILE A 447 -18.83 -18.20 1.31
CA ILE A 447 -20.26 -18.52 1.33
C ILE A 447 -21.04 -17.25 0.99
N GLY A 448 -21.90 -17.30 -0.01
CA GLY A 448 -22.71 -16.18 -0.50
C GLY A 448 -22.27 -15.64 -1.87
N THR A 449 -23.20 -15.00 -2.56
CA THR A 449 -22.97 -14.41 -3.88
C THR A 449 -22.51 -12.95 -3.75
N TYR A 450 -21.37 -12.62 -4.33
CA TYR A 450 -20.80 -11.27 -4.26
C TYR A 450 -21.31 -10.40 -5.41
N HIS A 451 -21.95 -9.28 -5.07
CA HIS A 451 -22.45 -8.31 -6.05
C HIS A 451 -21.72 -6.97 -6.03
N GLY A 452 -21.01 -6.64 -4.96
CA GLY A 452 -20.31 -5.36 -4.84
C GLY A 452 -20.07 -4.89 -3.41
N ASP A 453 -20.54 -5.62 -2.41
CA ASP A 453 -20.22 -5.35 -1.01
C ASP A 453 -19.64 -6.60 -0.37
N ASN A 454 -18.48 -6.48 0.27
CA ASN A 454 -17.80 -7.62 0.89
C ASN A 454 -18.64 -8.26 2.02
N ARG A 455 -19.64 -7.56 2.58
CA ARG A 455 -20.57 -8.10 3.58
C ARG A 455 -21.60 -9.08 3.01
N GLN A 456 -21.72 -9.20 1.69
CA GLN A 456 -22.61 -10.17 1.05
C GLN A 456 -22.09 -11.60 1.14
N VAL A 457 -20.84 -11.76 1.58
CA VAL A 457 -20.20 -13.06 1.69
C VAL A 457 -19.48 -13.19 3.01
N VAL A 458 -19.30 -14.43 3.43
CA VAL A 458 -18.60 -14.77 4.66
C VAL A 458 -17.63 -15.92 4.40
N CYS A 459 -16.48 -15.91 5.08
CA CYS A 459 -15.50 -16.98 4.96
C CYS A 459 -15.47 -17.88 6.20
N ARG A 460 -15.24 -19.17 5.99
CA ARG A 460 -15.01 -20.16 7.05
C ARG A 460 -13.84 -21.06 6.68
N GLU A 461 -13.11 -21.50 7.70
CA GLU A 461 -12.19 -22.62 7.56
C GLU A 461 -12.98 -23.92 7.66
N ILE A 462 -12.74 -24.84 6.72
CA ILE A 462 -13.39 -26.15 6.67
C ILE A 462 -12.80 -27.04 7.77
N ASP A 463 -13.66 -27.52 8.67
CA ASP A 463 -13.32 -28.48 9.71
C ASP A 463 -13.45 -29.92 9.21
N SER A 464 -14.54 -30.25 8.51
CA SER A 464 -14.65 -31.57 7.86
C SER A 464 -15.44 -31.50 6.56
N VAL A 465 -15.20 -32.48 5.69
CA VAL A 465 -15.85 -32.60 4.37
C VAL A 465 -16.27 -34.04 4.13
N ASN A 466 -17.48 -34.22 3.62
CA ASN A 466 -18.00 -35.50 3.15
C ASN A 466 -18.09 -35.49 1.62
N LEU A 467 -17.06 -36.01 0.96
CA LEU A 467 -16.97 -36.05 -0.51
C LEU A 467 -17.99 -36.98 -1.19
N ALA A 468 -18.76 -37.76 -0.42
CA ALA A 468 -19.85 -38.59 -0.95
C ALA A 468 -21.18 -37.84 -0.98
N THR A 469 -21.45 -36.99 0.02
CA THR A 469 -22.71 -36.23 0.14
C THR A 469 -22.59 -34.77 -0.32
N GLY A 470 -21.36 -34.23 -0.38
CA GLY A 470 -21.09 -32.84 -0.68
C GLY A 470 -21.23 -31.90 0.53
N GLU A 471 -21.35 -32.46 1.74
CA GLU A 471 -21.45 -31.70 2.98
C GLU A 471 -20.08 -31.19 3.43
N VAL A 472 -20.03 -29.94 3.85
CA VAL A 472 -18.85 -29.24 4.39
C VAL A 472 -19.25 -28.63 5.73
N THR A 473 -18.38 -28.73 6.74
CA THR A 473 -18.62 -28.21 8.09
C THR A 473 -17.51 -27.28 8.58
N TRP A 474 -17.80 -26.45 9.58
CA TRP A 474 -16.86 -25.53 10.23
C TRP A 474 -17.19 -25.34 11.72
N LEU A 475 -16.27 -24.73 12.46
CA LEU A 475 -16.40 -24.56 13.92
C LEU A 475 -17.08 -23.26 14.36
N THR A 476 -16.95 -22.17 13.58
CA THR A 476 -17.53 -20.86 13.95
C THR A 476 -18.88 -20.67 13.29
N PRO A 477 -19.99 -20.50 14.03
CA PRO A 477 -21.32 -20.49 13.44
C PRO A 477 -21.51 -19.36 12.41
N LEU A 478 -22.33 -19.59 11.39
CA LEU A 478 -22.85 -18.53 10.54
C LEU A 478 -23.89 -17.72 11.32
N ASN A 479 -23.83 -16.40 11.18
CA ASN A 479 -24.87 -15.51 11.66
C ASN A 479 -25.48 -14.78 10.45
N PRO A 480 -26.74 -15.03 10.09
CA PRO A 480 -27.38 -14.36 8.95
C PRO A 480 -27.41 -12.84 9.11
N GLU A 481 -27.50 -12.31 10.34
CA GLU A 481 -27.52 -10.86 10.60
C GLU A 481 -26.21 -10.14 10.19
N LEU A 482 -25.11 -10.88 10.04
CA LEU A 482 -23.82 -10.34 9.62
C LEU A 482 -23.63 -10.40 8.10
N ILE A 483 -24.53 -11.07 7.36
CA ILE A 483 -24.46 -11.24 5.91
C ILE A 483 -25.49 -10.32 5.27
N LEU A 484 -25.01 -9.42 4.41
CA LEU A 484 -25.85 -8.44 3.74
C LEU A 484 -26.84 -9.14 2.80
N ASN A 485 -28.12 -8.77 2.90
CA ASN A 485 -29.24 -9.31 2.12
C ASN A 485 -29.61 -10.77 2.45
N VAL A 486 -29.35 -11.19 3.68
CA VAL A 486 -29.71 -12.50 4.23
C VAL A 486 -30.47 -12.28 5.54
N GLN A 487 -31.73 -12.72 5.61
CA GLN A 487 -32.54 -12.62 6.84
C GLN A 487 -32.49 -13.94 7.61
N THR A 488 -32.43 -15.05 6.89
CA THR A 488 -32.34 -16.41 7.40
C THR A 488 -31.30 -17.18 6.61
N LEU A 489 -30.70 -18.22 7.19
CA LEU A 489 -29.71 -19.03 6.47
C LEU A 489 -30.30 -19.70 5.22
N SER A 490 -31.61 -19.98 5.20
CA SER A 490 -32.27 -20.50 3.99
C SER A 490 -32.22 -19.55 2.80
N ASP A 491 -32.00 -18.25 2.99
CA ASP A 491 -31.82 -17.30 1.89
C ASP A 491 -30.51 -17.54 1.12
N LEU A 492 -29.57 -18.31 1.70
CA LEU A 492 -28.33 -18.72 1.02
C LEU A 492 -28.52 -19.95 0.12
N VAL A 493 -29.67 -20.65 0.17
CA VAL A 493 -29.95 -21.75 -0.76
C VAL A 493 -30.03 -21.19 -2.18
N GLY A 494 -29.23 -21.74 -3.09
CA GLY A 494 -29.04 -21.24 -4.45
C GLY A 494 -28.01 -20.12 -4.57
N ALA A 495 -27.44 -19.62 -3.48
CA ALA A 495 -26.29 -18.73 -3.51
C ALA A 495 -25.00 -19.49 -3.84
N GLU A 496 -23.97 -18.74 -4.22
CA GLU A 496 -22.67 -19.32 -4.58
C GLU A 496 -21.83 -19.69 -3.34
N CYS A 497 -21.01 -20.72 -3.50
CA CYS A 497 -19.85 -20.97 -2.65
C CYS A 497 -18.58 -21.19 -3.47
N SER A 498 -17.43 -20.81 -2.93
CA SER A 498 -16.11 -21.05 -3.57
C SER A 498 -15.10 -21.52 -2.53
N VAL A 499 -14.23 -22.45 -2.90
CA VAL A 499 -13.22 -23.02 -1.98
C VAL A 499 -11.83 -22.80 -2.54
N ARG A 500 -10.90 -22.37 -1.68
CA ARG A 500 -9.47 -22.24 -2.00
C ARG A 500 -8.58 -22.74 -0.88
N ASP A 501 -7.36 -23.09 -1.26
CA ASP A 501 -6.30 -23.51 -0.36
C ASP A 501 -5.30 -22.35 -0.16
N LEU A 502 -5.09 -21.97 1.10
CA LEU A 502 -4.10 -20.96 1.51
C LEU A 502 -2.98 -21.55 2.38
N SER A 503 -2.84 -22.88 2.42
CA SER A 503 -1.83 -23.58 3.22
C SER A 503 -0.41 -23.18 2.84
N ARG A 504 -0.12 -23.04 1.54
CA ARG A 504 1.18 -22.58 1.06
C ARG A 504 1.51 -21.16 1.55
N TYR A 505 0.55 -20.23 1.45
CA TYR A 505 0.71 -18.87 1.98
C TYR A 505 0.97 -18.86 3.48
N GLN A 506 0.22 -19.69 4.24
CA GLN A 506 0.45 -19.86 5.67
C GLN A 506 1.86 -20.36 5.96
N LEU A 507 2.34 -21.39 5.25
CA LEU A 507 3.69 -21.96 5.42
C LEU A 507 4.79 -20.93 5.14
N GLU A 508 4.65 -20.15 4.07
CA GLU A 508 5.58 -19.06 3.74
C GLU A 508 5.63 -18.04 4.88
N TYR A 509 4.49 -17.65 5.46
CA TYR A 509 4.45 -16.73 6.59
C TYR A 509 5.08 -17.31 7.87
N GLU A 510 4.82 -18.58 8.15
CA GLU A 510 5.45 -19.28 9.28
C GLU A 510 6.97 -19.31 9.12
N GLU A 511 7.47 -19.46 7.90
CA GLU A 511 8.90 -19.37 7.61
C GLU A 511 9.44 -17.96 7.87
N LEU A 512 8.74 -16.92 7.44
CA LEU A 512 9.12 -15.53 7.70
C LEU A 512 9.22 -15.27 9.19
N ILE A 513 8.19 -15.65 9.95
CA ILE A 513 8.15 -15.50 11.42
C ILE A 513 9.35 -16.20 12.06
N LYS A 514 9.64 -17.45 11.68
CA LYS A 514 10.78 -18.21 12.21
C LYS A 514 12.12 -17.54 11.88
N LYS A 515 12.29 -17.06 10.64
CA LYS A 515 13.49 -16.34 10.19
C LYS A 515 13.69 -15.04 10.97
N LEU A 516 12.63 -14.24 11.15
CA LEU A 516 12.67 -13.01 11.93
C LEU A 516 13.00 -13.27 13.40
N GLN A 517 12.34 -14.24 14.04
CA GLN A 517 12.57 -14.60 15.44
C GLN A 517 14.00 -15.13 15.68
N LYS A 518 14.60 -15.82 14.70
CA LYS A 518 15.98 -16.27 14.78
C LYS A 518 16.98 -15.11 14.83
N VAL A 519 16.70 -14.01 14.12
CA VAL A 519 17.56 -12.82 14.09
C VAL A 519 17.27 -11.89 15.27
N SER A 520 15.99 -11.66 15.59
CA SER A 520 15.55 -10.80 16.68
C SER A 520 14.27 -11.36 17.33
N PRO A 521 14.38 -12.13 18.43
CA PRO A 521 13.24 -12.77 19.07
C PRO A 521 12.29 -11.78 19.77
N HIS A 522 12.74 -10.55 20.02
CA HIS A 522 11.95 -9.51 20.70
C HIS A 522 11.16 -8.61 19.74
N THR A 523 11.42 -8.69 18.43
CA THR A 523 10.70 -7.89 17.45
C THR A 523 9.23 -8.32 17.39
N VAL A 524 8.31 -7.36 17.48
CA VAL A 524 6.88 -7.59 17.28
C VAL A 524 6.56 -7.58 15.79
N LEU A 525 5.83 -8.58 15.30
CA LEU A 525 5.30 -8.61 13.94
C LEU A 525 3.80 -8.33 13.95
N LEU A 526 3.39 -7.24 13.29
CA LEU A 526 2.00 -6.88 13.05
C LEU A 526 1.63 -7.24 11.60
N ILE A 527 0.76 -8.22 11.44
CA ILE A 527 0.26 -8.67 10.14
C ILE A 527 -1.00 -7.88 9.81
N THR A 528 -0.96 -7.12 8.71
CA THR A 528 -2.11 -6.35 8.25
C THR A 528 -3.06 -7.24 7.48
N GLN A 529 -4.32 -7.23 7.89
CA GLN A 529 -5.38 -7.92 7.16
C GLN A 529 -5.72 -7.23 5.83
N PRO A 530 -6.33 -7.96 4.88
CA PRO A 530 -6.73 -7.37 3.61
C PRO A 530 -7.78 -6.26 3.78
N GLY A 531 -7.69 -5.23 2.94
CA GLY A 531 -8.71 -4.19 2.82
C GLY A 531 -10.01 -4.67 2.15
N LEU A 532 -10.98 -3.77 1.97
CA LEU A 532 -12.26 -4.05 1.33
C LEU A 532 -12.15 -4.11 -0.19
N SER A 533 -11.62 -5.22 -0.72
CA SER A 533 -11.37 -5.32 -2.15
C SER A 533 -12.63 -5.59 -2.97
N ASN A 534 -12.66 -5.04 -4.20
CA ASN A 534 -13.64 -5.49 -5.17
C ASN A 534 -13.29 -6.92 -5.63
N TYR A 535 -14.07 -7.94 -5.23
CA TYR A 535 -13.81 -9.35 -5.60
C TYR A 535 -13.89 -9.65 -7.10
N ARG A 536 -14.40 -8.73 -7.92
CA ARG A 536 -14.33 -8.82 -9.39
C ARG A 536 -13.01 -8.28 -9.97
N MET A 537 -12.14 -7.72 -9.12
CA MET A 537 -10.80 -7.24 -9.48
C MET A 537 -9.68 -7.89 -8.66
N ARG A 538 -9.90 -8.22 -7.38
CA ARG A 538 -8.98 -8.97 -6.52
C ARG A 538 -9.73 -9.75 -5.44
N GLN A 539 -9.38 -11.01 -5.21
CA GLN A 539 -10.13 -11.96 -4.40
C GLN A 539 -9.45 -12.19 -3.03
N LEU A 540 -9.36 -11.14 -2.21
CA LEU A 540 -8.62 -11.16 -0.94
C LEU A 540 -9.34 -11.89 0.22
N TRP A 541 -10.38 -12.69 -0.06
CA TRP A 541 -11.22 -13.31 0.96
C TRP A 541 -10.52 -14.45 1.70
N GLY A 542 -10.51 -14.48 3.04
CA GLY A 542 -9.96 -15.61 3.81
C GLY A 542 -8.50 -15.50 4.21
N TYR A 543 -7.74 -14.51 3.72
CA TYR A 543 -6.40 -14.21 4.24
C TYR A 543 -6.45 -13.83 5.72
N ASP A 544 -7.51 -13.16 6.16
CA ASP A 544 -7.77 -12.77 7.54
C ASP A 544 -7.82 -13.98 8.48
N ILE A 545 -8.40 -15.10 8.04
CA ILE A 545 -8.44 -16.36 8.80
C ILE A 545 -7.01 -16.87 9.03
N VAL A 546 -6.19 -16.91 7.98
CA VAL A 546 -4.78 -17.33 8.07
C VAL A 546 -4.00 -16.40 9.00
N HIS A 547 -4.19 -15.08 8.89
CA HIS A 547 -3.52 -14.10 9.75
C HIS A 547 -3.86 -14.26 11.22
N ARG A 548 -5.14 -14.50 11.55
CA ARG A 548 -5.58 -14.75 12.94
C ARG A 548 -5.00 -16.07 13.49
N LYS A 549 -4.92 -17.12 12.67
CA LYS A 549 -4.26 -18.39 13.06
C LYS A 549 -2.78 -18.18 13.40
N LEU A 550 -2.06 -17.41 12.57
CA LEU A 550 -0.66 -17.09 12.80
C LEU A 550 -0.49 -16.27 14.10
N ALA A 551 -1.31 -15.25 14.31
CA ALA A 551 -1.28 -14.45 15.54
C ALA A 551 -1.59 -15.29 16.80
N ALA A 552 -2.53 -16.23 16.73
CA ALA A 552 -2.83 -17.13 17.84
C ALA A 552 -1.70 -18.14 18.13
N LYS A 553 -0.90 -18.49 17.11
CA LYS A 553 0.18 -19.48 17.21
C LYS A 553 1.49 -18.90 17.76
N TYR A 554 1.75 -17.60 17.63
CA TYR A 554 3.03 -16.98 17.97
C TYR A 554 2.87 -15.75 18.88
N ASN A 555 3.55 -15.75 20.04
CA ASN A 555 3.37 -14.74 21.10
C ASN A 555 3.73 -13.29 20.70
N ASN A 556 4.67 -13.08 19.79
CA ASN A 556 5.10 -11.76 19.31
C ASN A 556 4.49 -11.40 17.94
N VAL A 557 3.43 -12.10 17.53
CA VAL A 557 2.71 -11.87 16.27
C VAL A 557 1.29 -11.44 16.59
N SER A 558 0.78 -10.45 15.88
CA SER A 558 -0.61 -9.99 16.03
C SER A 558 -1.14 -9.41 14.75
N THR A 559 -2.45 -9.23 14.67
CA THR A 559 -3.10 -8.67 13.49
C THR A 559 -3.38 -7.16 13.63
N ILE A 560 -3.45 -6.49 12.48
CA ILE A 560 -4.08 -5.18 12.31
C ILE A 560 -5.37 -5.42 11.52
N GLU A 561 -6.52 -5.36 12.21
CA GLU A 561 -7.84 -5.56 11.61
C GLU A 561 -8.29 -4.27 10.90
N VAL A 562 -8.21 -4.24 9.57
CA VAL A 562 -8.54 -3.05 8.76
C VAL A 562 -10.00 -3.03 8.29
N THR A 563 -10.60 -4.21 8.11
CA THR A 563 -11.89 -4.40 7.45
C THR A 563 -13.03 -3.62 8.12
N ASP A 564 -13.19 -3.76 9.43
CA ASP A 564 -14.25 -3.09 10.19
C ASP A 564 -14.10 -1.56 10.19
N TRP A 565 -12.86 -1.07 10.27
CA TRP A 565 -12.57 0.35 10.20
C TRP A 565 -12.97 0.94 8.85
N LEU A 566 -12.68 0.22 7.75
CA LEU A 566 -13.07 0.66 6.41
C LEU A 566 -14.59 0.65 6.22
N TYR A 567 -15.30 -0.35 6.76
CA TYR A 567 -16.76 -0.35 6.74
C TYR A 567 -17.35 0.82 7.51
N ASN A 568 -16.83 1.08 8.71
CA ASN A 568 -17.29 2.19 9.55
C ASN A 568 -16.98 3.54 8.91
N PHE A 569 -15.80 3.71 8.32
CA PHE A 569 -15.45 4.89 7.54
C PHE A 569 -16.43 5.08 6.38
N GLN A 570 -16.68 4.04 5.60
CA GLN A 570 -17.53 4.14 4.42
C GLN A 570 -18.99 4.47 4.80
N LYS A 571 -19.51 3.86 5.87
CA LYS A 571 -20.84 4.16 6.44
C LYS A 571 -20.91 5.58 7.00
N GLY A 572 -19.88 6.03 7.71
CA GLY A 572 -19.80 7.38 8.28
C GLY A 572 -19.72 8.51 7.24
N ASN A 573 -19.36 8.18 5.99
CA ASN A 573 -19.28 9.13 4.88
C ASN A 573 -20.58 9.28 4.07
N ILE A 574 -21.68 8.69 4.51
CA ILE A 574 -22.98 8.85 3.86
C ILE A 574 -23.64 10.12 4.42
N SER A 575 -23.44 11.27 3.78
CA SER A 575 -24.03 12.54 4.22
C SER A 575 -25.40 12.84 3.61
N GLY A 576 -25.78 12.12 2.55
CA GLY A 576 -26.98 12.41 1.76
C GLY A 576 -26.77 13.38 0.60
N LYS A 577 -25.54 13.89 0.38
CA LYS A 577 -25.21 14.78 -0.75
C LYS A 577 -25.19 14.04 -2.08
N GLU A 578 -24.61 12.84 -2.09
CA GLU A 578 -24.52 11.99 -3.29
C GLU A 578 -25.72 11.03 -3.34
N PHE A 579 -26.76 11.39 -4.09
CA PHE A 579 -27.96 10.56 -4.22
C PHE A 579 -28.57 10.59 -5.63
N THR A 580 -29.40 9.60 -5.91
CA THR A 580 -30.30 9.57 -7.07
C THR A 580 -31.69 9.15 -6.61
N GLU A 581 -32.70 9.61 -7.34
CA GLU A 581 -34.10 9.25 -7.10
C GLU A 581 -34.63 8.50 -8.30
N LEU A 582 -35.37 7.43 -8.03
CA LEU A 582 -35.99 6.57 -9.02
C LEU A 582 -37.48 6.45 -8.69
N GLU A 583 -38.29 6.25 -9.72
CA GLU A 583 -39.70 5.95 -9.56
C GLU A 583 -39.89 4.44 -9.51
N ALA A 584 -40.50 3.95 -8.42
CA ALA A 584 -40.85 2.55 -8.27
C ALA A 584 -41.96 2.19 -9.27
N ASN A 585 -41.76 1.09 -10.00
CA ASN A 585 -42.65 0.63 -11.07
C ASN A 585 -42.92 -0.88 -11.01
N GLY A 586 -42.50 -1.55 -9.93
CA GLY A 586 -42.62 -3.01 -9.77
C GLY A 586 -41.49 -3.81 -10.41
N ASN A 587 -40.50 -3.18 -11.05
CA ASN A 587 -39.29 -3.88 -11.51
C ASN A 587 -38.39 -4.20 -10.31
N SER A 588 -37.72 -5.35 -10.37
CA SER A 588 -36.69 -5.73 -9.38
C SER A 588 -35.35 -5.04 -9.63
N GLU A 589 -35.09 -4.57 -10.85
CA GLU A 589 -33.80 -3.99 -11.24
C GLU A 589 -33.96 -2.56 -11.74
N PHE A 590 -33.06 -1.68 -11.27
CA PHE A 590 -32.97 -0.30 -11.71
C PHE A 590 -31.52 0.06 -12.02
N GLU A 591 -31.27 0.62 -13.20
CA GLU A 591 -29.96 1.16 -13.52
C GLU A 591 -29.71 2.47 -12.75
N LEU A 592 -28.52 2.61 -12.17
CA LEU A 592 -28.09 3.79 -11.45
C LEU A 592 -27.23 4.68 -12.36
N PRO A 593 -27.23 6.01 -12.17
CA PRO A 593 -26.44 6.93 -13.00
C PRO A 593 -24.94 6.81 -12.77
N TRP A 594 -24.52 6.07 -11.75
CA TRP A 594 -23.12 5.94 -11.35
C TRP A 594 -22.48 4.71 -11.98
N LYS A 595 -21.29 4.89 -12.57
CA LYS A 595 -20.49 3.80 -13.12
C LYS A 595 -19.51 3.24 -12.09
N GLY A 596 -19.16 1.98 -12.26
CA GLY A 596 -18.03 1.36 -11.60
C GLY A 596 -18.40 0.63 -10.31
N HIS A 597 -17.62 0.80 -9.25
CA HIS A 597 -17.84 0.14 -7.96
C HIS A 597 -17.86 1.19 -6.86
N TRP A 598 -18.63 0.93 -5.81
CA TRP A 598 -18.73 1.77 -4.63
C TRP A 598 -19.19 0.92 -3.44
N GLN A 599 -18.87 1.36 -2.23
CA GLN A 599 -19.35 0.78 -0.99
C GLN A 599 -19.97 1.86 -0.12
N GLY A 600 -20.80 1.49 0.86
CA GLY A 600 -21.54 2.45 1.69
C GLY A 600 -22.70 3.07 0.92
N PHE A 601 -23.80 2.33 0.88
CA PHE A 601 -25.06 2.78 0.32
C PHE A 601 -26.16 2.78 1.37
N GLU A 602 -27.18 3.58 1.11
CA GLU A 602 -28.50 3.46 1.71
C GLU A 602 -29.54 3.50 0.58
N VAL A 603 -30.62 2.74 0.75
CA VAL A 603 -31.73 2.70 -0.20
C VAL A 603 -33.00 2.97 0.59
N TRP A 604 -33.59 4.13 0.38
CA TRP A 604 -34.75 4.58 1.11
C TRP A 604 -36.02 4.38 0.27
N VAL A 605 -36.93 3.56 0.78
CA VAL A 605 -38.28 3.34 0.23
C VAL A 605 -39.27 3.66 1.34
N ASP A 606 -40.24 4.54 1.08
CA ASP A 606 -41.24 4.96 2.07
C ASP A 606 -40.65 5.34 3.44
N ASN A 607 -39.54 6.09 3.43
CA ASN A 607 -38.78 6.54 4.60
C ASN A 607 -38.15 5.42 5.45
N LYS A 608 -37.96 4.22 4.90
CA LYS A 608 -37.20 3.13 5.52
C LYS A 608 -35.97 2.81 4.68
N ASN A 609 -34.82 2.68 5.32
CA ASN A 609 -33.63 2.16 4.67
C ASN A 609 -33.74 0.64 4.54
N VAL A 610 -33.81 0.14 3.31
CA VAL A 610 -33.98 -1.27 2.96
C VAL A 610 -32.73 -1.89 2.33
N TYR A 611 -31.63 -1.13 2.27
CA TYR A 611 -30.35 -1.64 1.77
C TYR A 611 -29.80 -2.74 2.66
N GLY A 612 -29.44 -3.87 2.04
CA GLY A 612 -28.94 -5.05 2.75
C GLY A 612 -30.00 -5.87 3.45
N THR A 613 -31.29 -5.57 3.27
CA THR A 613 -32.41 -6.36 3.77
C THR A 613 -33.32 -6.79 2.63
N ASP A 614 -33.75 -5.85 1.80
CA ASP A 614 -34.62 -6.13 0.64
C ASP A 614 -33.88 -6.02 -0.70
N CYS A 615 -32.75 -5.31 -0.71
CA CYS A 615 -32.01 -5.01 -1.92
C CYS A 615 -30.50 -4.89 -1.72
N TYR A 616 -29.75 -4.99 -2.83
CA TYR A 616 -28.33 -4.69 -2.90
C TYR A 616 -27.99 -3.85 -4.15
N ILE A 617 -26.75 -3.39 -4.22
CA ILE A 617 -26.21 -2.71 -5.40
C ILE A 617 -25.25 -3.66 -6.10
N ASP A 618 -25.56 -4.03 -7.34
CA ASP A 618 -24.66 -4.76 -8.23
C ASP A 618 -23.64 -3.79 -8.84
N CYS A 619 -22.35 -4.08 -8.65
CA CYS A 619 -21.30 -3.21 -9.13
C CYS A 619 -21.10 -3.35 -10.64
N GLY A 620 -20.72 -2.25 -11.27
CA GLY A 620 -20.42 -2.17 -12.69
C GLY A 620 -18.93 -2.26 -13.03
N LEU A 621 -18.03 -2.53 -12.07
CA LEU A 621 -16.59 -2.61 -12.29
C LEU A 621 -16.05 -4.01 -12.02
N GLY A 622 -15.25 -4.54 -12.95
CA GLY A 622 -14.54 -5.79 -12.78
C GLY A 622 -13.81 -6.24 -14.03
N TYR A 623 -13.15 -7.38 -13.94
CA TYR A 623 -12.61 -8.07 -15.11
C TYR A 623 -13.66 -8.97 -15.76
N SER A 624 -13.73 -8.95 -17.09
CA SER A 624 -14.64 -9.75 -17.93
C SER A 624 -13.89 -10.31 -19.14
N VAL A 625 -14.60 -11.07 -19.98
CA VAL A 625 -14.18 -11.32 -21.37
C VAL A 625 -14.20 -10.01 -22.19
N SER A 626 -13.59 -10.02 -23.37
CA SER A 626 -13.65 -8.88 -24.30
C SER A 626 -15.09 -8.55 -24.67
N GLN A 627 -15.48 -7.29 -24.53
CA GLN A 627 -16.85 -6.85 -24.88
C GLN A 627 -17.03 -6.69 -26.40
N GLU A 628 -15.93 -6.54 -27.14
CA GLU A 628 -15.91 -6.35 -28.60
C GLU A 628 -15.79 -7.66 -29.38
N ALA A 629 -15.28 -8.72 -28.74
CA ALA A 629 -15.11 -10.01 -29.38
C ALA A 629 -16.44 -10.78 -29.50
N VAL A 630 -16.46 -11.74 -30.44
CA VAL A 630 -17.60 -12.61 -30.75
C VAL A 630 -17.08 -14.02 -31.10
N GLY A 631 -17.96 -15.03 -31.04
CA GLY A 631 -17.64 -16.42 -31.36
C GLY A 631 -16.42 -16.92 -30.59
N GLU A 632 -15.48 -17.57 -31.28
CA GLU A 632 -14.23 -18.06 -30.69
C GLU A 632 -13.36 -16.97 -30.04
N GLY A 633 -13.56 -15.70 -30.38
CA GLY A 633 -12.87 -14.57 -29.77
C GLY A 633 -13.20 -14.34 -28.30
N LEU A 634 -14.28 -14.96 -27.78
CA LEU A 634 -14.64 -14.95 -26.35
C LEU A 634 -14.12 -16.17 -25.58
N ASN A 635 -13.37 -17.05 -26.24
CA ASN A 635 -12.78 -18.20 -25.56
C ASN A 635 -11.76 -17.76 -24.51
N ILE A 636 -11.83 -18.37 -23.32
CA ILE A 636 -10.83 -18.21 -22.27
C ILE A 636 -10.02 -19.50 -22.20
N LYS A 637 -8.75 -19.43 -22.59
CA LYS A 637 -7.79 -20.53 -22.59
C LYS A 637 -6.70 -20.34 -21.53
N ASN A 638 -6.46 -19.10 -21.08
CA ASN A 638 -5.48 -18.77 -20.06
C ASN A 638 -5.96 -17.62 -19.16
N VAL A 639 -5.18 -17.28 -18.14
CA VAL A 639 -5.52 -16.22 -17.15
C VAL A 639 -5.49 -14.79 -17.74
N TYR A 640 -4.88 -14.59 -18.92
CA TYR A 640 -4.77 -13.28 -19.59
C TYR A 640 -6.02 -12.94 -20.40
N ASP A 641 -6.68 -13.94 -20.98
CA ASP A 641 -7.97 -13.77 -21.66
C ASP A 641 -9.06 -13.25 -20.69
N LYS A 642 -8.81 -13.35 -19.38
CA LYS A 642 -9.70 -12.93 -18.29
C LYS A 642 -9.58 -11.45 -17.93
N ARG A 643 -8.70 -10.65 -18.54
CA ARG A 643 -8.28 -9.33 -18.00
C ARG A 643 -8.86 -8.10 -18.72
N HIS A 644 -9.96 -8.25 -19.48
CA HIS A 644 -10.63 -7.08 -20.06
C HIS A 644 -11.40 -6.32 -18.99
N ARG A 645 -11.12 -5.03 -18.84
CA ARG A 645 -11.77 -4.19 -17.84
C ARG A 645 -13.17 -3.81 -18.31
N MET A 646 -14.20 -4.26 -17.60
CA MET A 646 -15.57 -3.79 -17.77
C MET A 646 -15.85 -2.66 -16.78
N ASN A 647 -16.44 -1.57 -17.28
CA ASN A 647 -16.90 -0.44 -16.47
C ASN A 647 -18.26 0.06 -16.98
N ARG A 648 -19.32 -0.24 -16.25
CA ARG A 648 -20.71 0.08 -16.60
C ARG A 648 -21.45 0.73 -15.43
N ASN A 649 -22.69 1.13 -15.69
CA ASN A 649 -23.60 1.63 -14.65
C ASN A 649 -23.83 0.54 -13.59
N MET A 650 -23.80 0.93 -12.33
CA MET A 650 -24.23 0.09 -11.21
C MET A 650 -25.74 -0.14 -11.30
N ARG A 651 -26.23 -1.22 -10.69
CA ARG A 651 -27.66 -1.53 -10.66
C ARG A 651 -28.14 -1.71 -9.23
N LEU A 652 -29.29 -1.13 -8.91
CA LEU A 652 -30.06 -1.50 -7.71
C LEU A 652 -30.87 -2.75 -8.03
N VAL A 653 -30.76 -3.77 -7.17
CA VAL A 653 -31.49 -5.04 -7.32
C VAL A 653 -32.25 -5.33 -6.04
N PHE A 654 -33.58 -5.37 -6.13
CA PHE A 654 -34.48 -5.86 -5.08
C PHE A 654 -34.61 -7.37 -5.18
N THR A 655 -34.32 -8.06 -4.10
CA THR A 655 -34.53 -9.50 -3.95
C THR A 655 -35.79 -9.83 -3.17
N GLN A 656 -36.28 -8.87 -2.37
CA GLN A 656 -37.52 -8.98 -1.60
C GLN A 656 -38.28 -7.65 -1.65
N ASN A 657 -39.56 -7.68 -1.27
CA ASN A 657 -40.39 -6.48 -1.07
C ASN A 657 -40.29 -5.44 -2.22
N ILE A 658 -40.36 -5.90 -3.47
CA ILE A 658 -40.18 -5.06 -4.66
C ILE A 658 -41.20 -3.91 -4.65
N PRO A 659 -40.76 -2.64 -4.66
CA PRO A 659 -41.68 -1.51 -4.59
C PRO A 659 -42.42 -1.32 -5.93
N HIS A 660 -43.75 -1.34 -5.87
CA HIS A 660 -44.61 -1.18 -7.06
C HIS A 660 -44.90 0.28 -7.43
N LYS A 661 -44.79 1.20 -6.45
CA LYS A 661 -45.09 2.63 -6.61
C LYS A 661 -44.34 3.44 -5.57
N GLY A 662 -44.22 4.74 -5.80
CA GLY A 662 -43.54 5.66 -4.88
C GLY A 662 -42.11 5.96 -5.30
N ARG A 663 -41.35 6.59 -4.41
CA ARG A 663 -40.00 7.06 -4.68
C ARG A 663 -38.98 6.16 -4.01
N ILE A 664 -37.99 5.71 -4.77
CA ILE A 664 -36.79 5.06 -4.26
C ILE A 664 -35.68 6.10 -4.25
N LYS A 665 -35.09 6.38 -3.09
CA LYS A 665 -33.92 7.25 -2.98
C LYS A 665 -32.70 6.40 -2.67
N VAL A 666 -31.75 6.35 -3.59
CA VAL A 666 -30.46 5.68 -3.37
C VAL A 666 -29.43 6.73 -3.00
N VAL A 667 -28.76 6.54 -1.89
CA VAL A 667 -27.69 7.41 -1.38
C VAL A 667 -26.41 6.60 -1.36
N LYS A 668 -25.30 7.21 -1.78
CA LYS A 668 -23.96 6.61 -1.64
C LYS A 668 -23.07 7.49 -0.78
N ALA A 669 -22.01 6.91 -0.23
CA ALA A 669 -21.00 7.66 0.51
C ALA A 669 -20.34 8.74 -0.38
N ASP A 670 -20.01 9.88 0.23
CA ASP A 670 -19.42 11.04 -0.45
C ASP A 670 -17.97 10.81 -0.87
N SER A 671 -17.27 9.93 -0.16
CA SER A 671 -15.87 9.60 -0.40
C SER A 671 -15.63 8.09 -0.23
N VAL A 672 -14.52 7.63 -0.79
CA VAL A 672 -14.05 6.24 -0.70
C VAL A 672 -12.60 6.24 -0.24
N TRP A 673 -12.19 5.16 0.44
CA TRP A 673 -10.81 4.98 0.87
C TRP A 673 -9.87 4.63 -0.30
N SER A 674 -10.40 4.07 -1.40
CA SER A 674 -9.64 3.67 -2.57
C SER A 674 -10.43 3.87 -3.86
N GLY A 675 -9.76 4.31 -4.92
CA GLY A 675 -10.37 4.49 -6.25
C GLY A 675 -10.47 3.20 -7.08
N ASP A 676 -9.61 2.22 -6.80
CA ASP A 676 -9.62 0.91 -7.44
C ASP A 676 -9.94 -0.23 -6.46
N TYR A 677 -10.34 0.13 -5.23
CA TYR A 677 -10.70 -0.76 -4.13
C TYR A 677 -9.57 -1.74 -3.82
N CYS A 678 -8.36 -1.19 -3.82
CA CYS A 678 -7.11 -1.89 -3.55
C CYS A 678 -6.10 -0.89 -2.98
N HIS A 679 -5.72 0.13 -3.75
CA HIS A 679 -4.71 1.12 -3.36
C HIS A 679 -5.34 2.32 -2.66
N THR A 680 -4.79 2.73 -1.52
CA THR A 680 -5.31 3.90 -0.79
C THR A 680 -5.17 5.17 -1.62
N ASN A 681 -6.26 5.95 -1.71
CA ASN A 681 -6.15 7.35 -2.12
C ASN A 681 -5.71 8.21 -0.92
N SER A 682 -5.67 9.54 -1.05
CA SER A 682 -5.29 10.44 0.06
C SER A 682 -6.17 10.27 1.31
N THR A 683 -7.47 10.00 1.13
CA THR A 683 -8.39 9.78 2.24
C THR A 683 -8.16 8.41 2.87
N GLY A 684 -8.00 7.36 2.06
CA GLY A 684 -7.66 6.03 2.55
C GLY A 684 -6.32 5.99 3.29
N ALA A 685 -5.31 6.75 2.83
CA ALA A 685 -4.01 6.85 3.50
C ALA A 685 -4.17 7.39 4.93
N CYS A 686 -5.05 8.37 5.13
CA CYS A 686 -5.38 8.90 6.46
C CYS A 686 -6.08 7.84 7.33
N VAL A 687 -7.09 7.14 6.79
CA VAL A 687 -7.83 6.09 7.52
C VAL A 687 -6.89 4.94 7.91
N TYR A 688 -6.10 4.42 6.98
CA TYR A 688 -5.08 3.41 7.28
C TYR A 688 -4.07 3.94 8.30
N GLY A 689 -3.61 5.17 8.17
CA GLY A 689 -2.72 5.80 9.16
C GLY A 689 -3.31 5.74 10.57
N GLN A 690 -4.58 6.10 10.73
CA GLN A 690 -5.28 6.04 12.02
C GLN A 690 -5.38 4.62 12.59
N ILE A 691 -5.71 3.63 11.75
CA ILE A 691 -5.78 2.21 12.17
C ILE A 691 -4.42 1.76 12.72
N TYR A 692 -3.35 2.06 12.00
CA TYR A 692 -2.00 1.63 12.38
C TYR A 692 -1.53 2.38 13.62
N ILE A 693 -1.79 3.68 13.72
CA ILE A 693 -1.49 4.47 14.93
C ILE A 693 -2.24 3.89 16.13
N SER A 694 -3.53 3.57 15.99
CA SER A 694 -4.33 2.95 17.06
C SER A 694 -3.69 1.65 17.53
N ARG A 695 -3.26 0.80 16.59
CA ARG A 695 -2.61 -0.46 16.97
C ARG A 695 -1.23 -0.26 17.57
N LEU A 696 -0.44 0.68 17.07
CA LEU A 696 0.88 1.00 17.61
C LEU A 696 0.80 1.53 19.06
N LYS A 697 -0.23 2.32 19.39
CA LYS A 697 -0.47 2.78 20.76
C LYS A 697 -0.58 1.61 21.74
N ASP A 698 -1.31 0.56 21.38
CA ASP A 698 -1.45 -0.64 22.23
C ASP A 698 -0.09 -1.25 22.61
N TYR A 699 0.90 -1.22 21.72
CA TYR A 699 2.25 -1.78 21.96
C TYR A 699 3.22 -0.79 22.60
N ILE A 700 3.04 0.49 22.34
CA ILE A 700 3.91 1.55 22.84
C ILE A 700 3.54 1.93 24.27
N ASP A 701 2.26 1.84 24.64
CA ASP A 701 1.76 2.16 25.98
C ASP A 701 1.76 0.94 26.93
N SER A 702 1.86 -0.29 26.40
CA SER A 702 1.92 -1.52 27.19
C SER A 702 3.34 -1.88 27.69
N ASN A 703 4.36 -1.14 27.26
CA ASN A 703 5.77 -1.33 27.60
C ASN A 703 6.36 -0.02 28.11
#